data_AF-A0A7V7SUJ9-F1
#
_entry.id   AF-A0A7V7SUJ9-F1
#
_cell.length_a   1.000
_cell.length_b   1.000
_cell.length_c   1.000
_cell.angle_alpha   90.00
_cell.angle_beta   90.00
_cell.angle_gamma   90.00
#
_symmetry.space_group_name_H-M   'P 1'
#
loop_
_entity.id
_entity.type
_entity.pdbx_description
1 polymer ?
#
loop_
_entity_poly.entity_id
_entity_poly.type
_entity_poly.pdbx_seq_one_letter_code
_entity_poly.pdbx_strand_id
1 'polypeptide(L)'
;MPVAALLLAISLGSGETNPQEKGSILSPGPVAILIPMPSQPDWREDLFLCAIPAAATLSQGKPIVVAVDLDDPWRPELLDFLRRLQPGRVLWFGPKASPPPEPVAGSWQWLEADSLESAAVLLSELAWASSAGMVLFDTEDRGAALCASALAGRLKFPLFPCGERQISPQVVNRMQALGCREAIFIGKRKPPKAEGLRVTTLTDAVAVLRWQVKKEMNVHHFYLVNPEEKVAGRNRHLSLVAPLLATCGNGAVIPLALQTVWKKRYPAGEILPKAPQGAASSSAGWRQGSLTVAGSTVTFLSGRDPHSGRWWMQLDRNLDGRYHGAQERPIHTGEDFEFGGNLWTANLDADEKARGQALWCTSPPVSQIRNELEPFHRSTSSALESLCLIGWPEAIPMAVIAPGQGIDADLVSDLPYAQTDEDPFFEYGVCRFLAADLASATLQACRGWAKKDFSDQEWQHRFATAEWEGVSQLNLKGAGLQYQGHWKPAEEKAMPSSWQEAGFLIHASHASWLEMGKTYRWDSSNLLPPALVDSAGCSTASLDQDPQRRSVAAQLLRNGAVAFAGNTRRGIAQQNLFRTELWHALLRGENLGQAQRRAANRLLVAVMERNQQQAGPYFYQLYNHAVYGDPALQFSMPAKIHDIPARVVRKGSKVTVHGPSRWQRYSWQPLGEWGCSFDTLYTWRGAGVGVESTWYNPEKRNQETQVFTVELHTKHGYDQIQPVGEVPAPLGWTGFLFVDQHVDGSRSLYWRVRFLDGEMTSGKIKAQVDRLRFRLEK
;
A
#
# COMPACT_ATOMS: atom_id res chain seq x y z
N MET A 1 -36.90 -42.59 -31.00
CA MET A 1 -36.52 -42.48 -29.58
C MET A 1 -35.53 -41.33 -29.43
N PRO A 2 -35.92 -40.20 -28.82
CA PRO A 2 -34.94 -39.25 -28.28
C PRO A 2 -35.31 -38.73 -26.88
N VAL A 3 -34.31 -38.41 -26.06
CA VAL A 3 -34.40 -37.67 -24.78
C VAL A 3 -33.12 -36.85 -24.65
N ALA A 4 -33.06 -35.59 -24.25
CA ALA A 4 -34.02 -34.49 -24.19
C ALA A 4 -33.16 -33.22 -24.00
N ALA A 5 -33.47 -32.16 -24.74
CA ALA A 5 -33.01 -30.80 -24.48
C ALA A 5 -34.19 -30.04 -23.85
N LEU A 6 -33.98 -29.38 -22.71
CA LEU A 6 -35.00 -28.52 -22.10
C LEU A 6 -34.56 -27.06 -22.18
N LEU A 7 -35.19 -26.35 -23.12
CA LEU A 7 -35.25 -24.90 -23.23
C LEU A 7 -36.26 -24.37 -22.19
N LEU A 8 -35.88 -23.33 -21.47
CA LEU A 8 -36.77 -22.59 -20.57
C LEU A 8 -37.56 -21.55 -21.38
N ALA A 9 -38.88 -21.61 -21.23
CA ALA A 9 -39.87 -20.86 -21.97
C ALA A 9 -39.94 -19.38 -21.53
N ILE A 10 -39.99 -18.50 -22.53
CA ILE A 10 -40.40 -17.10 -22.41
C ILE A 10 -41.93 -17.07 -22.42
N SER A 11 -42.53 -16.61 -21.33
CA SER A 11 -43.96 -16.27 -21.25
C SER A 11 -44.16 -14.84 -21.76
N LEU A 12 -44.85 -14.70 -22.89
CA LEU A 12 -45.36 -13.43 -23.40
C LEU A 12 -46.68 -13.14 -22.71
N GLY A 13 -46.63 -12.34 -21.63
CA GLY A 13 -47.79 -11.73 -21.02
C GLY A 13 -48.08 -10.37 -21.64
N SER A 14 -49.19 -10.26 -22.36
CA SER A 14 -49.84 -9.02 -22.77
C SER A 14 -50.53 -8.37 -21.57
N GLY A 15 -50.19 -7.12 -21.24
CA GLY A 15 -50.84 -6.37 -20.16
C GLY A 15 -50.47 -4.89 -20.16
N GLU A 16 -51.37 -4.10 -20.74
CA GLU A 16 -51.73 -2.71 -20.40
C GLU A 16 -50.61 -1.69 -20.05
N THR A 17 -50.42 -0.76 -20.98
CA THR A 17 -49.68 0.48 -20.81
C THR A 17 -50.38 1.39 -19.79
N ASN A 18 -49.75 1.61 -18.65
CA ASN A 18 -50.15 2.61 -17.66
C ASN A 18 -49.41 3.92 -17.94
N PRO A 19 -50.05 5.01 -18.41
CA PRO A 19 -49.37 6.25 -18.76
C PRO A 19 -49.37 7.22 -17.56
N GLN A 20 -48.76 6.84 -16.44
CA GLN A 20 -48.46 7.75 -15.32
C GLN A 20 -47.23 7.30 -14.53
N GLU A 21 -46.04 7.45 -15.10
CA GLU A 21 -44.79 7.49 -14.32
C GLU A 21 -43.71 8.21 -15.16
N LYS A 22 -43.78 9.54 -15.17
CA LYS A 22 -42.69 10.40 -15.64
C LYS A 22 -42.38 11.48 -14.59
N GLY A 23 -42.18 11.03 -13.36
CA GLY A 23 -41.23 11.66 -12.46
C GLY A 23 -40.02 10.74 -12.43
N SER A 24 -38.93 11.11 -13.11
CA SER A 24 -37.63 10.50 -12.86
C SER A 24 -37.33 10.72 -11.38
N ILE A 25 -37.61 9.72 -10.54
CA ILE A 25 -37.06 9.67 -9.19
C ILE A 25 -35.57 9.50 -9.44
N LEU A 26 -34.84 10.62 -9.45
CA LEU A 26 -33.40 10.63 -9.40
C LEU A 26 -33.02 9.65 -8.29
N SER A 27 -32.30 8.58 -8.64
CA SER A 27 -31.73 7.68 -7.64
C SER A 27 -31.11 8.56 -6.55
N PRO A 28 -31.49 8.37 -5.26
CA PRO A 28 -30.98 9.22 -4.20
C PRO A 28 -29.46 9.16 -4.27
N GLY A 29 -28.83 10.30 -4.61
CA GLY A 29 -27.39 10.40 -4.76
C GLY A 29 -26.66 10.01 -3.48
N PRO A 30 -25.33 9.84 -3.53
CA PRO A 30 -24.55 9.40 -2.38
C PRO A 30 -24.73 10.35 -1.18
N VAL A 31 -24.71 9.81 0.03
CA VAL A 31 -24.76 10.60 1.27
C VAL A 31 -23.34 10.80 1.79
N ALA A 32 -22.94 12.06 1.94
CA ALA A 32 -21.66 12.43 2.55
C ALA A 32 -21.88 12.89 4.01
N ILE A 33 -21.15 12.30 4.94
CA ILE A 33 -21.12 12.72 6.35
C ILE A 33 -19.82 13.47 6.61
N LEU A 34 -19.91 14.73 7.04
CA LEU A 34 -18.79 15.60 7.36
C LEU A 34 -18.70 15.78 8.88
N ILE A 35 -17.53 15.49 9.45
CA ILE A 35 -17.30 15.54 10.91
C ILE A 35 -16.14 16.50 11.20
N PRO A 36 -16.41 17.67 11.80
CA PRO A 36 -15.38 18.63 12.17
C PRO A 36 -14.53 18.13 13.32
N MET A 37 -13.27 17.84 13.04
CA MET A 37 -12.30 17.30 13.97
C MET A 37 -11.48 18.42 14.61
N PRO A 38 -11.43 18.50 15.94
CA PRO A 38 -10.54 19.43 16.63
C PRO A 38 -9.08 18.95 16.55
N SER A 39 -8.14 19.85 16.80
CA SER A 39 -6.71 19.55 16.85
C SER A 39 -6.27 18.75 18.10
N GLN A 40 -7.11 18.73 19.14
CA GLN A 40 -6.90 17.98 20.37
C GLN A 40 -7.83 16.77 20.44
N PRO A 41 -7.46 15.71 21.18
CA PRO A 41 -8.34 14.59 21.46
C PRO A 41 -9.73 14.98 21.94
N ASP A 42 -10.76 14.42 21.31
CA ASP A 42 -12.16 14.74 21.59
C ASP A 42 -13.07 13.54 21.28
N TRP A 43 -14.27 13.51 21.88
CA TRP A 43 -15.25 12.44 21.65
C TRP A 43 -15.70 12.35 20.18
N ARG A 44 -15.52 13.41 19.38
CA ARG A 44 -15.77 13.41 17.94
C ARG A 44 -14.90 12.41 17.16
N GLU A 45 -13.78 11.96 17.71
CA GLU A 45 -13.02 10.84 17.14
C GLU A 45 -13.85 9.55 17.14
N ASP A 46 -14.56 9.27 18.24
CA ASP A 46 -15.41 8.09 18.34
C ASP A 46 -16.75 8.31 17.62
N LEU A 47 -17.21 9.56 17.49
CA LEU A 47 -18.31 9.90 16.60
C LEU A 47 -17.96 9.54 15.15
N PHE A 48 -16.74 9.86 14.71
CA PHE A 48 -16.26 9.47 13.38
C PHE A 48 -16.37 7.95 13.18
N LEU A 49 -15.99 7.17 14.19
CA LEU A 49 -16.15 5.72 14.18
C LEU A 49 -17.61 5.26 14.13
N CYS A 50 -18.51 5.94 14.83
CA CYS A 50 -19.95 5.64 14.79
C CYS A 50 -20.60 6.03 13.44
N ALA A 51 -20.07 7.04 12.76
CA ALA A 51 -20.60 7.51 11.49
C ALA A 51 -20.30 6.55 10.32
N ILE A 52 -19.22 5.78 10.39
CA ILE A 52 -18.85 4.81 9.34
C ILE A 52 -19.97 3.79 9.06
N PRO A 53 -20.51 3.04 10.04
CA PRO A 53 -21.62 2.13 9.78
C PRO A 53 -22.91 2.82 9.34
N ALA A 54 -23.17 4.03 9.82
CA ALA A 54 -24.33 4.81 9.39
C ALA A 54 -24.20 5.19 7.91
N ALA A 55 -23.04 5.72 7.51
CA ALA A 55 -22.74 6.02 6.12
C ALA A 55 -22.72 4.77 5.24
N ALA A 56 -22.21 3.64 5.72
CA ALA A 56 -22.24 2.37 4.99
C ALA A 56 -23.69 1.90 4.76
N THR A 57 -24.59 2.14 5.71
CA THR A 57 -26.01 1.80 5.57
C THR A 57 -26.69 2.74 4.57
N LEU A 58 -26.45 4.05 4.68
CA LEU A 58 -27.03 5.08 3.81
C LEU A 58 -26.51 5.03 2.36
N SER A 59 -25.26 4.60 2.17
CA SER A 59 -24.56 4.59 0.88
C SER A 59 -24.27 3.17 0.37
N GLN A 60 -25.17 2.23 0.67
CA GLN A 60 -25.17 0.86 0.12
C GLN A 60 -23.87 0.05 0.31
N GLY A 61 -23.13 0.30 1.38
CA GLY A 61 -21.87 -0.38 1.72
C GLY A 61 -20.61 0.40 1.33
N LYS A 62 -20.75 1.59 0.74
CA LYS A 62 -19.65 2.50 0.42
C LYS A 62 -19.74 3.75 1.30
N PRO A 63 -19.35 3.68 2.59
CA PRO A 63 -19.39 4.84 3.47
C PRO A 63 -18.60 6.03 2.91
N ILE A 64 -19.20 7.22 2.96
CA ILE A 64 -18.53 8.50 2.69
C ILE A 64 -18.56 9.29 3.98
N VAL A 65 -17.50 9.15 4.78
CA VAL A 65 -17.31 9.90 6.02
C VAL A 65 -15.99 10.65 5.90
N VAL A 66 -16.06 11.97 5.98
CA VAL A 66 -14.90 12.84 5.81
C VAL A 66 -14.66 13.61 7.11
N ALA A 67 -13.46 13.47 7.65
CA ALA A 67 -12.99 14.32 8.72
C ALA A 67 -12.67 15.70 8.12
N VAL A 68 -13.14 16.75 8.77
CA VAL A 68 -12.97 18.13 8.33
C VAL A 68 -12.16 18.88 9.37
N ASP A 69 -11.22 19.71 8.96
CA ASP A 69 -10.51 20.57 9.90
C ASP A 69 -11.47 21.63 10.44
N LEU A 70 -11.60 21.72 11.76
CA LEU A 70 -12.50 22.70 12.38
C LEU A 70 -12.08 24.15 12.08
N ASP A 71 -10.78 24.40 11.93
CA ASP A 71 -10.22 25.74 11.73
C ASP A 71 -10.21 26.16 10.26
N ASP A 72 -10.20 25.19 9.34
CA ASP A 72 -10.28 25.40 7.89
C ASP A 72 -11.18 24.33 7.24
N PRO A 73 -12.52 24.45 7.41
CA PRO A 73 -13.43 23.39 7.02
C PRO A 73 -13.63 23.25 5.52
N TRP A 74 -13.27 24.27 4.73
CA TRP A 74 -13.56 24.34 3.29
C TRP A 74 -12.29 24.31 2.45
N ARG A 75 -11.36 23.42 2.84
CA ARG A 75 -10.13 23.20 2.08
C ARG A 75 -10.43 22.90 0.60
N PRO A 76 -9.62 23.40 -0.35
CA PRO A 76 -9.84 23.17 -1.79
C PRO A 76 -10.03 21.70 -2.15
N GLU A 77 -9.33 20.80 -1.47
CA GLU A 77 -9.37 19.36 -1.65
C GLU A 77 -10.75 18.75 -1.32
N LEU A 78 -11.44 19.28 -0.30
CA LEU A 78 -12.79 18.86 0.07
C LEU A 78 -13.81 19.40 -0.93
N LEU A 79 -13.69 20.68 -1.31
CA LEU A 79 -14.59 21.30 -2.27
C LEU A 79 -14.54 20.60 -3.63
N ASP A 80 -13.34 20.28 -4.13
CA ASP A 80 -13.19 19.51 -5.37
C ASP A 80 -13.79 18.10 -5.25
N PHE A 81 -13.60 17.43 -4.11
CA PHE A 81 -14.21 16.13 -3.87
C PHE A 81 -15.75 16.19 -3.91
N LEU A 82 -16.37 17.12 -3.18
CA LEU A 82 -17.83 17.27 -3.15
C LEU A 82 -18.38 17.70 -4.52
N ARG A 83 -17.67 18.59 -5.24
CA ARG A 83 -18.01 19.00 -6.60
C ARG A 83 -18.04 17.82 -7.56
N ARG A 84 -17.07 16.91 -7.48
CA ARG A 84 -17.03 15.71 -8.34
C ARG A 84 -18.08 14.67 -7.93
N LEU A 85 -18.26 14.48 -6.63
CA LEU A 85 -19.18 13.50 -6.03
C LEU A 85 -20.64 13.85 -6.31
N GLN A 86 -21.00 15.13 -6.31
CA GLN A 86 -22.39 15.59 -6.44
C GLN A 86 -23.33 14.85 -5.46
N PRO A 87 -23.07 14.90 -4.14
CA PRO A 87 -23.84 14.14 -3.17
C PRO A 87 -25.33 14.53 -3.21
N GLY A 88 -26.21 13.55 -2.99
CA GLY A 88 -27.64 13.81 -2.86
C GLY A 88 -27.96 14.51 -1.53
N ARG A 89 -27.20 14.18 -0.48
CA ARG A 89 -27.30 14.77 0.86
C ARG A 89 -25.93 14.97 1.47
N VAL A 90 -25.76 16.09 2.16
CA VAL A 90 -24.58 16.36 2.99
C VAL A 90 -25.01 16.56 4.44
N LEU A 91 -24.52 15.70 5.32
CA LEU A 91 -24.80 15.72 6.75
C LEU A 91 -23.59 16.30 7.48
N TRP A 92 -23.77 17.43 8.16
CA TRP A 92 -22.71 18.07 8.95
C TRP A 92 -22.94 17.77 10.43
N PHE A 93 -22.05 17.01 11.05
CA PHE A 93 -22.14 16.59 12.44
C PHE A 93 -21.18 17.36 13.34
N GLY A 94 -21.64 18.49 13.89
CA GLY A 94 -20.81 19.35 14.73
C GLY A 94 -21.32 20.79 14.77
N PRO A 95 -20.56 21.71 15.38
CA PRO A 95 -20.92 23.12 15.44
C PRO A 95 -21.20 23.67 14.04
N LYS A 96 -22.23 24.50 13.92
CA LYS A 96 -22.59 25.13 12.65
C LYS A 96 -21.40 25.91 12.07
N ALA A 97 -20.83 25.40 10.98
CA ALA A 97 -19.84 26.13 10.20
C ALA A 97 -20.48 27.20 9.31
N SER A 98 -19.67 28.17 8.89
CA SER A 98 -20.00 29.04 7.76
C SER A 98 -20.33 28.18 6.53
N PRO A 99 -21.27 28.61 5.67
CA PRO A 99 -21.54 27.89 4.43
C PRO A 99 -20.28 27.78 3.56
N PRO A 100 -20.16 26.75 2.71
CA PRO A 100 -19.05 26.66 1.78
C PRO A 100 -19.01 27.89 0.87
N PRO A 101 -17.81 28.35 0.47
CA PRO A 101 -17.66 29.54 -0.38
C PRO A 101 -18.28 29.37 -1.77
N GLU A 102 -18.42 28.12 -2.22
CA GLU A 102 -19.01 27.77 -3.50
C GLU A 102 -20.24 26.86 -3.30
N PRO A 103 -21.26 26.94 -4.18
CA PRO A 103 -22.40 26.03 -4.12
C PRO A 103 -21.98 24.56 -4.26
N VAL A 104 -22.30 23.76 -3.26
CA VAL A 104 -22.14 22.30 -3.29
C VAL A 104 -23.51 21.67 -3.50
N ALA A 105 -23.57 20.66 -4.37
CA ALA A 105 -24.80 19.93 -4.65
C ALA A 105 -25.35 19.17 -3.43
N GLY A 106 -26.65 18.87 -3.48
CA GLY A 106 -27.35 18.09 -2.46
C GLY A 106 -28.03 18.93 -1.40
N SER A 107 -28.93 18.29 -0.65
CA SER A 107 -29.56 18.91 0.52
C SER A 107 -28.63 18.85 1.73
N TRP A 108 -28.52 19.96 2.44
CA TRP A 108 -27.63 20.14 3.57
C TRP A 108 -28.42 20.05 4.89
N GLN A 109 -27.96 19.23 5.85
CA GLN A 109 -28.62 19.04 7.16
C GLN A 109 -27.61 19.08 8.31
N TRP A 110 -27.77 20.05 9.22
CA TRP A 110 -26.86 20.23 10.36
C TRP A 110 -27.37 19.41 11.53
N LEU A 111 -26.45 18.69 12.16
CA LEU A 111 -26.73 17.74 13.21
C LEU A 111 -25.83 18.10 14.39
N GLU A 112 -26.47 18.57 15.45
CA GLU A 112 -25.79 18.95 16.68
C GLU A 112 -26.02 17.86 17.72
N ALA A 113 -24.95 17.51 18.43
CA ALA A 113 -24.95 16.57 19.53
C ALA A 113 -23.99 17.09 20.59
N ASP A 114 -24.36 16.91 21.85
CA ASP A 114 -23.63 17.35 23.04
C ASP A 114 -22.74 16.26 23.65
N SER A 115 -22.90 15.02 23.20
CA SER A 115 -22.20 13.84 23.70
C SER A 115 -22.06 12.80 22.60
N LEU A 116 -21.16 11.84 22.81
CA LEU A 116 -20.96 10.72 21.91
C LEU A 116 -22.21 9.84 21.83
N GLU A 117 -22.87 9.61 22.96
CA GLU A 117 -24.10 8.84 23.06
C GLU A 117 -25.24 9.47 22.27
N SER A 118 -25.49 10.77 22.44
CA SER A 118 -26.56 11.47 21.72
C SER A 118 -26.28 11.49 20.21
N ALA A 119 -25.02 11.69 19.82
CA ALA A 119 -24.61 11.64 18.43
C ALA A 119 -24.79 10.25 17.79
N ALA A 120 -24.44 9.17 18.51
CA ALA A 120 -24.62 7.80 18.05
C ALA A 120 -26.10 7.42 17.90
N VAL A 121 -26.96 7.91 18.80
CA VAL A 121 -28.43 7.74 18.69
C VAL A 121 -28.96 8.48 17.46
N LEU A 122 -28.56 9.72 17.23
CA LEU A 122 -28.96 10.49 16.04
C LEU A 122 -28.53 9.81 14.74
N LEU A 123 -27.29 9.34 14.66
CA LEU A 123 -26.82 8.53 13.51
C LEU A 123 -27.67 7.27 13.32
N SER A 124 -28.04 6.62 14.43
CA SER A 124 -28.90 5.45 14.39
C SER A 124 -30.30 5.75 13.86
N GLU A 125 -30.89 6.88 14.24
CA GLU A 125 -32.21 7.35 13.77
C GLU A 125 -32.20 7.66 12.28
N LEU A 126 -31.12 8.25 11.78
CA LEU A 126 -31.00 8.61 10.38
C LEU A 126 -30.84 7.40 9.46
N ALA A 127 -30.12 6.37 9.89
CA ALA A 127 -29.70 5.28 9.02
C ALA A 127 -30.52 3.99 9.17
N TRP A 128 -31.26 3.79 10.27
CA TRP A 128 -32.01 2.55 10.51
C TRP A 128 -33.44 2.78 10.98
N ALA A 129 -34.40 2.11 10.35
CA ALA A 129 -35.76 1.95 10.90
C ALA A 129 -35.83 0.74 11.85
N SER A 130 -35.04 -0.29 11.57
CA SER A 130 -34.90 -1.52 12.36
C SER A 130 -33.50 -2.10 12.15
N SER A 131 -33.01 -2.93 13.07
CA SER A 131 -31.75 -3.66 12.88
C SER A 131 -31.80 -5.05 13.50
N ALA A 132 -31.12 -6.02 12.88
CA ALA A 132 -31.04 -7.39 13.39
C ALA A 132 -30.18 -7.48 14.66
N GLY A 133 -29.25 -6.55 14.84
CA GLY A 133 -28.42 -6.43 16.02
C GLY A 133 -27.72 -5.08 16.09
N MET A 134 -26.80 -4.96 17.03
CA MET A 134 -25.93 -3.79 17.17
C MET A 134 -24.51 -4.19 17.56
N VAL A 135 -23.59 -3.26 17.40
CA VAL A 135 -22.23 -3.40 17.93
C VAL A 135 -22.04 -2.36 19.05
N LEU A 136 -21.48 -2.82 20.16
CA LEU A 136 -21.09 -2.00 21.30
C LEU A 136 -19.58 -2.03 21.40
N PHE A 137 -18.96 -0.90 21.71
CA PHE A 137 -17.52 -0.85 21.93
C PHE A 137 -17.15 -0.19 23.24
N ASP A 138 -16.05 -0.66 23.80
CA ASP A 138 -15.45 -0.09 24.99
C ASP A 138 -14.75 1.24 24.65
N THR A 139 -15.24 2.37 25.20
CA THR A 139 -14.66 3.70 24.93
C THR A 139 -13.29 3.90 25.56
N GLU A 140 -12.85 3.03 26.48
CA GLU A 140 -11.51 3.05 27.07
C GLU A 140 -10.50 2.21 26.28
N ASP A 141 -10.95 1.44 25.28
CA ASP A 141 -10.10 0.61 24.43
C ASP A 141 -10.20 1.07 22.97
N ARG A 142 -9.25 1.90 22.55
CA ARG A 142 -9.23 2.42 21.17
C ARG A 142 -9.10 1.32 20.13
N GLY A 143 -8.33 0.27 20.40
CA GLY A 143 -8.21 -0.88 19.50
C GLY A 143 -9.56 -1.57 19.29
N ALA A 144 -10.34 -1.71 20.36
CA ALA A 144 -11.70 -2.23 20.31
C ALA A 144 -12.65 -1.31 19.50
N ALA A 145 -12.60 0.00 19.73
CA ALA A 145 -13.42 0.97 18.98
C ALA A 145 -13.18 0.89 17.46
N LEU A 146 -11.91 0.82 17.04
CA LEU A 146 -11.54 0.68 15.63
C LEU A 146 -12.06 -0.63 15.03
N CYS A 147 -11.88 -1.76 15.71
CA CYS A 147 -12.40 -3.06 15.26
C CYS A 147 -13.93 -3.08 15.19
N ALA A 148 -14.59 -2.48 16.18
CA ALA A 148 -16.03 -2.43 16.30
C ALA A 148 -16.68 -1.60 15.20
N SER A 149 -16.10 -0.45 14.87
CA SER A 149 -16.55 0.38 13.75
C SER A 149 -16.47 -0.37 12.42
N ALA A 150 -15.36 -1.05 12.16
CA ALA A 150 -15.20 -1.85 10.95
C ALA A 150 -16.23 -2.99 10.89
N LEU A 151 -16.37 -3.75 11.98
CA LEU A 151 -17.32 -4.85 12.04
C LEU A 151 -18.77 -4.37 11.87
N ALA A 152 -19.14 -3.28 12.55
CA ALA A 152 -20.45 -2.66 12.43
C ALA A 152 -20.73 -2.20 10.99
N GLY A 153 -19.75 -1.59 10.33
CA GLY A 153 -19.85 -1.16 8.94
C GLY A 153 -20.11 -2.33 7.99
N ARG A 154 -19.39 -3.43 8.18
CA ARG A 154 -19.55 -4.66 7.38
C ARG A 154 -20.90 -5.35 7.62
N LEU A 155 -21.37 -5.36 8.86
CA LEU A 155 -22.69 -5.92 9.23
C LEU A 155 -23.85 -4.97 8.92
N LYS A 156 -23.57 -3.69 8.61
CA LYS A 156 -24.54 -2.59 8.56
C LYS A 156 -25.38 -2.50 9.83
N PHE A 157 -24.72 -2.67 10.98
CA PHE A 157 -25.32 -2.54 12.30
C PHE A 157 -25.02 -1.16 12.89
N PRO A 158 -25.90 -0.58 13.71
CA PRO A 158 -25.57 0.62 14.46
C PRO A 158 -24.47 0.32 15.47
N LEU A 159 -23.57 1.30 15.65
CA LEU A 159 -22.47 1.27 16.60
C LEU A 159 -22.79 2.22 17.75
N PHE A 160 -22.67 1.75 18.99
CA PHE A 160 -22.87 2.58 20.18
C PHE A 160 -21.67 2.50 21.14
N PRO A 161 -21.29 3.62 21.76
CA PRO A 161 -20.29 3.64 22.82
C PRO A 161 -20.79 2.93 24.08
N CYS A 162 -19.88 2.34 24.84
CA CYS A 162 -20.14 1.76 26.15
C CYS A 162 -19.02 2.15 27.12
N GLY A 163 -19.17 3.29 27.79
CA GLY A 163 -18.18 3.80 28.75
C GLY A 163 -18.32 3.24 30.17
N GLU A 164 -19.54 2.95 30.61
CA GLU A 164 -19.82 2.43 31.95
C GLU A 164 -20.18 0.93 31.94
N ARG A 165 -20.42 0.33 33.11
CA ARG A 165 -20.90 -1.07 33.23
C ARG A 165 -22.34 -1.26 32.76
N GLN A 166 -23.05 -0.19 32.39
CA GLN A 166 -24.44 -0.21 31.94
C GLN A 166 -24.58 0.56 30.63
N ILE A 167 -25.51 0.12 29.79
CA ILE A 167 -25.91 0.84 28.58
C ILE A 167 -26.74 2.05 29.01
N SER A 168 -26.46 3.24 28.46
CA SER A 168 -27.22 4.43 28.80
C SER A 168 -28.71 4.27 28.45
N PRO A 169 -29.64 4.91 29.19
CA PRO A 169 -31.07 4.83 28.90
C PRO A 169 -31.42 5.24 27.46
N GLN A 170 -30.70 6.22 26.88
CA GLN A 170 -30.90 6.65 25.50
C GLN A 170 -30.61 5.52 24.49
N VAL A 171 -29.50 4.81 24.68
CA VAL A 171 -29.15 3.67 23.82
C VAL A 171 -30.10 2.49 24.04
N VAL A 172 -30.55 2.23 25.28
CA VAL A 172 -31.58 1.20 25.56
C VAL A 172 -32.90 1.53 24.87
N ASN A 173 -33.35 2.79 24.92
CA ASN A 173 -34.58 3.20 24.23
C ASN A 173 -34.43 3.04 22.71
N ARG A 174 -33.27 3.43 22.16
CA ARG A 174 -33.00 3.26 20.73
C ARG A 174 -32.92 1.78 20.33
N MET A 175 -32.31 0.93 21.15
CA MET A 175 -32.29 -0.52 20.98
C MET A 175 -33.70 -1.10 20.85
N GLN A 176 -34.59 -0.71 21.76
CA GLN A 176 -35.99 -1.15 21.77
C GLN A 176 -36.72 -0.68 20.51
N ALA A 177 -36.52 0.59 20.12
CA ALA A 177 -37.11 1.16 18.90
C ALA A 177 -36.64 0.43 17.63
N LEU A 178 -35.39 -0.02 17.58
CA LEU A 178 -34.83 -0.81 16.47
C LEU A 178 -35.31 -2.27 16.44
N GLY A 179 -35.90 -2.76 17.53
CA GLY A 179 -36.23 -4.18 17.72
C GLY A 179 -35.01 -5.08 17.93
N CYS A 180 -33.85 -4.52 18.29
CA CYS A 180 -32.59 -5.27 18.46
C CYS A 180 -32.65 -6.16 19.71
N ARG A 181 -32.35 -7.46 19.55
CA ARG A 181 -32.23 -8.44 20.65
C ARG A 181 -30.85 -9.07 20.77
N GLU A 182 -29.94 -8.73 19.86
CA GLU A 182 -28.56 -9.20 19.84
C GLU A 182 -27.60 -8.01 19.80
N ALA A 183 -26.53 -8.11 20.58
CA ALA A 183 -25.41 -7.18 20.54
C ALA A 183 -24.08 -7.93 20.48
N ILE A 184 -23.11 -7.34 19.80
CA ILE A 184 -21.72 -7.76 19.83
C ILE A 184 -20.96 -6.70 20.61
N PHE A 185 -20.42 -7.05 21.77
CA PHE A 185 -19.58 -6.17 22.56
C PHE A 185 -18.11 -6.45 22.27
N ILE A 186 -17.35 -5.42 21.90
CA ILE A 186 -15.92 -5.51 21.62
C ILE A 186 -15.16 -4.67 22.65
N GLY A 187 -14.26 -5.31 23.38
CA GLY A 187 -13.45 -4.66 24.41
C GLY A 187 -13.02 -5.59 25.52
N LYS A 188 -12.03 -5.15 26.32
CA LYS A 188 -11.44 -5.94 27.40
C LYS A 188 -12.29 -5.97 28.67
N ARG A 189 -13.17 -4.99 28.86
CA ARG A 189 -14.04 -4.92 30.04
C ARG A 189 -15.18 -5.93 29.96
N LYS A 190 -15.89 -6.11 31.08
CA LYS A 190 -17.08 -6.98 31.10
C LYS A 190 -18.17 -6.35 30.24
N PRO A 191 -18.88 -7.16 29.42
CA PRO A 191 -19.97 -6.63 28.59
C PRO A 191 -21.06 -6.01 29.48
N PRO A 192 -21.75 -4.98 28.99
CA PRO A 192 -22.85 -4.37 29.72
C PRO A 192 -24.02 -5.36 29.85
N LYS A 193 -24.80 -5.22 30.93
CA LYS A 193 -26.04 -5.98 31.12
C LYS A 193 -27.23 -5.13 30.70
N ALA A 194 -28.10 -5.69 29.87
CA ALA A 194 -29.40 -5.12 29.55
C ALA A 194 -30.44 -6.24 29.47
N GLU A 195 -31.61 -6.03 30.05
CA GLU A 195 -32.69 -7.01 30.02
C GLU A 195 -33.15 -7.28 28.58
N GLY A 196 -33.32 -8.56 28.23
CA GLY A 196 -33.74 -8.97 26.88
C GLY A 196 -32.65 -8.91 25.79
N LEU A 197 -31.44 -8.44 26.10
CA LEU A 197 -30.33 -8.35 25.14
C LEU A 197 -29.37 -9.55 25.28
N ARG A 198 -29.17 -10.30 24.20
CA ARG A 198 -28.11 -11.33 24.14
C ARG A 198 -26.81 -10.70 23.65
N VAL A 199 -25.77 -10.73 24.48
CA VAL A 199 -24.47 -10.12 24.18
C VAL A 199 -23.43 -11.19 23.84
N THR A 200 -22.82 -11.08 22.65
CA THR A 200 -21.61 -11.82 22.28
C THR A 200 -20.40 -10.95 22.59
N THR A 201 -19.49 -11.43 23.43
CA THR A 201 -18.28 -10.69 23.81
C THR A 201 -17.09 -11.11 22.95
N LEU A 202 -16.38 -10.15 22.39
CA LEU A 202 -15.12 -10.32 21.65
C LEU A 202 -14.06 -9.45 22.33
N THR A 203 -13.11 -10.09 23.00
CA THR A 203 -12.19 -9.40 23.95
C THR A 203 -11.07 -8.62 23.28
N ASP A 204 -10.77 -8.93 22.03
CA ASP A 204 -9.65 -8.37 21.27
C ASP A 204 -9.88 -8.53 19.76
N ALA A 205 -8.96 -7.99 18.96
CA ALA A 205 -9.04 -8.02 17.50
C ALA A 205 -8.92 -9.45 16.91
N VAL A 206 -8.19 -10.36 17.57
CA VAL A 206 -8.09 -11.77 17.13
C VAL A 206 -9.44 -12.47 17.33
N ALA A 207 -10.13 -12.22 18.45
CA ALA A 207 -11.47 -12.71 18.70
C ALA A 207 -12.47 -12.16 17.66
N VAL A 208 -12.36 -10.88 17.30
CA VAL A 208 -13.17 -10.27 16.22
C VAL A 208 -12.93 -10.95 14.88
N LEU A 209 -11.67 -11.19 14.51
CA LEU A 209 -11.32 -11.86 13.26
C LEU A 209 -11.83 -13.31 13.21
N ARG A 210 -11.63 -14.08 14.28
CA ARG A 210 -12.15 -15.47 14.38
C ARG A 210 -13.68 -15.50 14.29
N TRP A 211 -14.35 -14.52 14.89
CA TRP A 211 -15.81 -14.40 14.80
C TRP A 211 -16.25 -14.12 13.35
N GLN A 212 -15.58 -13.21 12.64
CA GLN A 212 -15.86 -12.92 11.23
C GLN A 212 -15.70 -14.18 10.37
N VAL A 213 -14.59 -14.91 10.55
CA VAL A 213 -14.33 -16.17 9.82
C VAL A 213 -15.39 -17.23 10.14
N LYS A 214 -15.79 -17.39 11.42
CA LYS A 214 -16.87 -18.29 11.83
C LYS A 214 -18.22 -17.90 11.22
N LYS A 215 -18.42 -16.64 10.88
CA LYS A 215 -19.60 -16.10 10.20
C LYS A 215 -19.47 -16.09 8.68
N GLU A 216 -18.44 -16.75 8.13
CA GLU A 216 -18.17 -16.85 6.70
C GLU A 216 -18.00 -15.46 6.04
N MET A 217 -17.58 -14.47 6.82
CA MET A 217 -17.23 -13.16 6.28
C MET A 217 -15.84 -13.26 5.65
N ASN A 218 -15.74 -12.95 4.36
CA ASN A 218 -14.46 -12.91 3.66
C ASN A 218 -13.55 -11.83 4.25
N VAL A 219 -12.30 -12.15 4.55
CA VAL A 219 -11.29 -11.17 5.00
C VAL A 219 -10.10 -11.28 4.06
N HIS A 220 -10.03 -10.37 3.09
CA HIS A 220 -8.98 -10.37 2.08
C HIS A 220 -7.84 -9.40 2.39
N HIS A 221 -8.09 -8.41 3.26
CA HIS A 221 -7.13 -7.37 3.56
C HIS A 221 -7.03 -7.13 5.06
N PHE A 222 -5.80 -6.95 5.53
CA PHE A 222 -5.52 -6.45 6.87
C PHE A 222 -5.18 -4.98 6.80
N TYR A 223 -5.75 -4.19 7.70
CA TYR A 223 -5.43 -2.77 7.88
C TYR A 223 -4.75 -2.62 9.25
N LEU A 224 -3.42 -2.68 9.25
CA LEU A 224 -2.60 -2.56 10.45
C LEU A 224 -2.52 -1.10 10.88
N VAL A 225 -2.85 -0.86 12.14
CA VAL A 225 -2.85 0.46 12.78
C VAL A 225 -2.13 0.41 14.11
N ASN A 226 -1.54 1.54 14.49
CA ASN A 226 -1.12 1.76 15.87
C ASN A 226 -2.16 2.64 16.59
N PRO A 227 -2.95 2.10 17.55
CA PRO A 227 -3.93 2.90 18.29
C PRO A 227 -3.28 3.97 19.20
N GLU A 228 -1.99 3.84 19.51
CA GLU A 228 -1.24 4.77 20.38
C GLU A 228 -0.72 6.03 19.66
N GLU A 229 -0.86 6.11 18.33
CA GLU A 229 -0.49 7.30 17.53
C GLU A 229 -1.23 8.58 17.98
N LYS A 230 -2.31 8.43 18.76
CA LYS A 230 -3.08 9.54 19.34
C LYS A 230 -2.19 10.48 20.15
N VAL A 231 -1.13 9.94 20.75
CA VAL A 231 -0.21 10.66 21.64
C VAL A 231 1.16 10.89 20.97
N ALA A 232 1.57 9.99 20.07
CA ALA A 232 2.89 9.99 19.43
C ALA A 232 2.81 10.26 17.92
N GLY A 233 3.67 11.15 17.42
CA GLY A 233 3.79 11.45 15.99
C GLY A 233 3.14 12.79 15.57
N ARG A 234 3.44 13.21 14.33
CA ARG A 234 2.97 14.49 13.78
C ARG A 234 1.52 14.41 13.29
N ASN A 235 1.16 13.30 12.66
CA ASN A 235 -0.18 13.11 12.09
C ASN A 235 -0.97 12.19 13.00
N ARG A 236 -1.52 12.79 14.05
CA ARG A 236 -2.35 12.09 15.01
C ARG A 236 -3.62 11.58 14.32
N HIS A 237 -4.14 10.46 14.79
CA HIS A 237 -5.46 9.90 14.45
C HIS A 237 -5.61 9.27 13.05
N LEU A 238 -4.56 9.04 12.26
CA LEU A 238 -4.67 8.36 10.96
C LEU A 238 -5.31 6.96 11.03
N SER A 239 -5.13 6.22 12.13
CA SER A 239 -5.80 4.97 12.50
C SER A 239 -7.32 5.02 12.35
N LEU A 240 -7.95 6.19 12.50
CA LEU A 240 -9.39 6.37 12.26
C LEU A 240 -9.82 6.06 10.83
N VAL A 241 -8.92 6.10 9.85
CA VAL A 241 -9.26 5.74 8.46
C VAL A 241 -9.37 4.23 8.27
N ALA A 242 -8.75 3.41 9.13
CA ALA A 242 -8.70 1.96 8.92
C ALA A 242 -10.08 1.29 8.94
N PRO A 243 -11.01 1.63 9.84
CA PRO A 243 -12.36 1.08 9.81
C PRO A 243 -13.15 1.47 8.56
N LEU A 244 -12.89 2.66 8.01
CA LEU A 244 -13.49 3.12 6.75
C LEU A 244 -13.00 2.25 5.59
N LEU A 245 -11.69 2.05 5.47
CA LEU A 245 -11.08 1.19 4.45
C LEU A 245 -11.51 -0.28 4.61
N ALA A 246 -11.49 -0.82 5.83
CA ALA A 246 -11.89 -2.20 6.11
C ALA A 246 -13.35 -2.47 5.76
N THR A 247 -14.24 -1.50 5.99
CA THR A 247 -15.65 -1.60 5.61
C THR A 247 -15.82 -1.71 4.10
N CYS A 248 -15.13 -0.86 3.33
CA CYS A 248 -15.22 -0.87 1.87
C CYS A 248 -14.50 -2.06 1.22
N GLY A 249 -13.31 -2.41 1.73
CA GLY A 249 -12.43 -3.42 1.16
C GLY A 249 -12.74 -4.86 1.56
N ASN A 250 -13.73 -5.12 2.42
CA ASN A 250 -13.91 -6.44 3.06
C ASN A 250 -12.67 -6.89 3.84
N GLY A 251 -12.09 -5.97 4.60
CA GLY A 251 -10.93 -6.25 5.43
C GLY A 251 -11.22 -6.37 6.91
N ALA A 252 -10.16 -6.53 7.68
CA ALA A 252 -10.16 -6.47 9.13
C ALA A 252 -9.15 -5.41 9.61
N VAL A 253 -9.51 -4.70 10.67
CA VAL A 253 -8.58 -3.78 11.35
C VAL A 253 -7.73 -4.58 12.32
N ILE A 254 -6.41 -4.39 12.24
CA ILE A 254 -5.43 -5.07 13.09
C ILE A 254 -4.76 -3.99 13.95
N PRO A 255 -5.23 -3.73 15.19
CA PRO A 255 -4.60 -2.78 16.08
C PRO A 255 -3.44 -3.42 16.84
N LEU A 256 -2.23 -2.88 16.68
CA LEU A 256 -1.07 -3.22 17.49
C LEU A 256 -0.61 -1.98 18.25
N ALA A 257 -0.64 -2.01 19.59
CA ALA A 257 -0.23 -0.90 20.43
C ALA A 257 1.30 -0.78 20.48
N LEU A 258 1.88 -0.08 19.50
CA LEU A 258 3.33 0.01 19.32
C LEU A 258 3.89 1.27 19.99
N GLN A 259 4.99 1.12 20.72
CA GLN A 259 5.80 2.25 21.21
C GLN A 259 6.90 2.58 20.20
N THR A 260 6.47 3.08 19.04
CA THR A 260 7.35 3.25 17.89
C THR A 260 8.37 4.38 18.11
N VAL A 261 9.65 4.04 17.95
CA VAL A 261 10.76 4.96 17.81
C VAL A 261 11.33 4.77 16.41
N TRP A 262 11.08 5.73 15.52
CA TRP A 262 11.57 5.66 14.14
C TRP A 262 12.87 6.45 14.00
N LYS A 263 13.95 5.77 13.58
CA LYS A 263 15.25 6.38 13.27
C LYS A 263 15.65 7.47 14.27
N LYS A 264 15.79 7.10 15.54
CA LYS A 264 16.33 8.00 16.55
C LYS A 264 17.85 8.04 16.44
N ARG A 265 18.40 9.24 16.32
CA ARG A 265 19.84 9.47 16.13
C ARG A 265 20.60 9.46 17.45
N TYR A 266 21.78 8.82 17.43
CA TYR A 266 22.79 8.80 18.49
C TYR A 266 24.17 9.08 17.87
N PRO A 267 24.81 10.22 18.17
CA PRO A 267 26.08 10.61 17.54
C PRO A 267 27.27 9.81 18.09
N ALA A 268 28.24 9.51 17.23
CA ALA A 268 29.56 8.99 17.59
C ALA A 268 30.62 10.09 17.39
N GLY A 269 30.83 10.90 18.42
CA GLY A 269 31.63 12.12 18.34
C GLY A 269 33.11 11.95 18.66
N GLU A 270 33.45 10.97 19.50
CA GLU A 270 34.81 10.81 20.03
C GLU A 270 35.64 9.88 19.13
N ILE A 271 36.72 10.38 18.53
CA ILE A 271 37.65 9.55 17.75
C ILE A 271 38.66 8.93 18.71
N LEU A 272 38.76 7.61 18.70
CA LEU A 272 39.71 6.89 19.53
C LEU A 272 41.05 6.72 18.79
N PRO A 273 42.20 7.06 19.43
CA PRO A 273 43.51 6.95 18.80
C PRO A 273 43.99 5.50 18.65
N LYS A 274 43.40 4.57 19.41
CA LYS A 274 43.70 3.13 19.39
C LYS A 274 42.41 2.33 19.58
N ALA A 275 42.38 1.13 19.01
CA ALA A 275 41.28 0.19 19.19
C ALA A 275 41.16 -0.22 20.67
N PRO A 276 39.97 -0.13 21.28
CA PRO A 276 39.69 -0.79 22.55
C PRO A 276 39.86 -2.31 22.43
N GLN A 277 40.15 -2.98 23.55
CA GLN A 277 40.33 -4.43 23.56
C GLN A 277 39.04 -5.13 23.09
N GLY A 278 39.14 -6.05 22.14
CA GLY A 278 37.99 -6.76 21.58
C GLY A 278 37.27 -6.04 20.45
N ALA A 279 37.55 -4.75 20.22
CA ALA A 279 36.92 -4.01 19.14
C ALA A 279 37.27 -4.62 17.77
N ALA A 280 36.29 -4.70 16.89
CA ALA A 280 36.49 -5.16 15.53
C ALA A 280 37.43 -4.21 14.77
N SER A 281 38.09 -4.74 13.75
CA SER A 281 38.99 -3.94 12.92
C SER A 281 38.22 -2.88 12.15
N SER A 282 38.83 -1.71 11.98
CA SER A 282 38.24 -0.60 11.23
C SER A 282 39.24 0.06 10.28
N SER A 283 38.86 0.20 9.00
CA SER A 283 39.63 0.97 8.02
C SER A 283 39.41 2.49 8.14
N ALA A 284 38.40 2.93 8.92
CA ALA A 284 38.06 4.34 9.14
C ALA A 284 38.41 4.83 10.56
N GLY A 285 39.15 4.03 11.33
CA GLY A 285 39.36 4.25 12.76
C GLY A 285 38.12 3.92 13.60
N TRP A 286 38.21 4.14 14.90
CA TRP A 286 37.12 3.84 15.85
C TRP A 286 36.53 5.14 16.36
N ARG A 287 35.20 5.23 16.34
CA ARG A 287 34.48 6.32 16.99
C ARG A 287 33.58 5.81 18.08
N GLN A 288 33.59 6.51 19.19
CA GLN A 288 32.78 6.22 20.36
C GLN A 288 31.60 7.18 20.47
N GLY A 289 30.45 6.63 20.86
CA GLY A 289 29.24 7.36 21.19
C GLY A 289 28.52 6.72 22.37
N SER A 290 27.39 7.30 22.75
CA SER A 290 26.55 6.75 23.83
C SER A 290 25.10 6.68 23.38
N LEU A 291 24.45 5.59 23.76
CA LEU A 291 23.04 5.28 23.50
C LEU A 291 22.29 5.32 24.84
N THR A 292 21.34 6.24 24.99
CA THR A 292 20.48 6.34 26.17
C THR A 292 19.01 6.06 25.82
N VAL A 293 18.40 5.09 26.51
CA VAL A 293 17.01 4.65 26.37
C VAL A 293 16.46 4.31 27.75
N ALA A 294 15.28 4.84 28.10
CA ALA A 294 14.58 4.54 29.36
C ALA A 294 15.46 4.64 30.63
N GLY A 295 16.41 5.58 30.66
CA GLY A 295 17.33 5.79 31.78
C GLY A 295 18.58 4.88 31.77
N SER A 296 18.62 3.84 30.94
CA SER A 296 19.83 3.05 30.69
C SER A 296 20.72 3.73 29.66
N THR A 297 22.03 3.78 29.92
CA THR A 297 23.03 4.31 28.97
C THR A 297 24.10 3.25 28.71
N VAL A 298 24.46 3.08 27.44
CA VAL A 298 25.55 2.20 27.01
C VAL A 298 26.47 2.93 26.05
N THR A 299 27.76 2.61 26.13
CA THR A 299 28.75 3.09 25.17
C THR A 299 28.74 2.21 23.94
N PHE A 300 28.87 2.81 22.76
CA PHE A 300 29.03 2.07 21.53
C PHE A 300 30.26 2.54 20.76
N LEU A 301 30.89 1.59 20.07
CA LEU A 301 31.87 1.88 19.03
C LEU A 301 31.24 1.78 17.67
N SER A 302 31.76 2.55 16.73
CA SER A 302 31.48 2.41 15.31
C SER A 302 32.79 2.41 14.52
N GLY A 303 32.77 1.67 13.42
CA GLY A 303 33.90 1.52 12.53
C GLY A 303 33.48 1.01 11.16
N ARG A 304 34.44 0.89 10.25
CA ARG A 304 34.23 0.43 8.87
C ARG A 304 35.01 -0.84 8.63
N ASP A 305 34.31 -1.93 8.35
CA ASP A 305 34.91 -3.24 8.12
C ASP A 305 35.92 -3.17 6.95
N PRO A 306 37.20 -3.56 7.16
CA PRO A 306 38.24 -3.43 6.12
C PRO A 306 38.02 -4.28 4.87
N HIS A 307 37.24 -5.36 4.95
CA HIS A 307 37.07 -6.32 3.85
C HIS A 307 35.84 -5.99 3.00
N SER A 308 34.71 -5.76 3.66
CA SER A 308 33.43 -5.47 3.03
C SER A 308 33.21 -3.96 2.79
N GLY A 309 33.97 -3.11 3.48
CA GLY A 309 33.77 -1.66 3.47
C GLY A 309 32.46 -1.22 4.13
N ARG A 310 31.75 -2.12 4.82
CA ARG A 310 30.46 -1.82 5.49
C ARG A 310 30.71 -1.22 6.88
N TRP A 311 29.85 -0.31 7.28
CA TRP A 311 29.85 0.21 8.65
C TRP A 311 29.34 -0.85 9.62
N TRP A 312 29.90 -0.84 10.82
CA TRP A 312 29.48 -1.66 11.94
C TRP A 312 29.45 -0.84 13.22
N MET A 313 28.70 -1.32 14.20
CA MET A 313 28.76 -0.87 15.59
C MET A 313 29.00 -2.03 16.55
N GLN A 314 29.55 -1.76 17.73
CA GLN A 314 29.62 -2.71 18.85
C GLN A 314 29.16 -2.01 20.12
N LEU A 315 28.38 -2.71 20.95
CA LEU A 315 27.91 -2.22 22.25
C LEU A 315 28.80 -2.76 23.35
N ASP A 316 29.22 -1.89 24.26
CA ASP A 316 29.88 -2.26 25.53
C ASP A 316 28.81 -2.66 26.54
N ARG A 317 28.29 -3.89 26.43
CA ARG A 317 27.07 -4.30 27.15
C ARG A 317 27.30 -4.47 28.64
N ASN A 318 28.52 -4.83 29.03
CA ASN A 318 28.89 -5.04 30.43
C ASN A 318 29.55 -3.80 31.08
N LEU A 319 29.73 -2.71 30.31
CA LEU A 319 30.30 -1.44 30.76
C LEU A 319 31.74 -1.55 31.27
N ASP A 320 32.51 -2.53 30.75
CA ASP A 320 33.90 -2.75 31.14
C ASP A 320 34.92 -2.04 30.22
N GLY A 321 34.45 -1.38 29.17
CA GLY A 321 35.27 -0.68 28.17
C GLY A 321 35.97 -1.61 27.17
N ARG A 322 35.64 -2.91 27.18
CA ARG A 322 36.14 -3.94 26.27
C ARG A 322 34.95 -4.45 25.45
N TYR A 323 35.25 -5.03 24.27
CA TYR A 323 34.23 -5.38 23.27
C TYR A 323 34.40 -6.83 22.81
N HIS A 324 34.60 -7.75 23.74
CA HIS A 324 34.89 -9.17 23.46
C HIS A 324 33.90 -10.13 24.12
N GLY A 325 32.86 -9.61 24.79
CA GLY A 325 31.78 -10.43 25.32
C GLY A 325 31.00 -11.12 24.19
N ALA A 326 30.39 -12.26 24.50
CA ALA A 326 29.64 -13.06 23.52
C ALA A 326 28.50 -12.28 22.82
N GLN A 327 27.99 -11.21 23.45
CA GLN A 327 26.94 -10.34 22.90
C GLN A 327 27.46 -9.00 22.35
N GLU A 328 28.78 -8.79 22.30
CA GLU A 328 29.43 -7.54 21.87
C GLU A 328 30.00 -7.65 20.46
N ARG A 329 29.43 -8.57 19.66
CA ARG A 329 29.79 -8.73 18.26
C ARG A 329 29.49 -7.46 17.45
N PRO A 330 30.17 -7.24 16.32
CA PRO A 330 29.76 -6.25 15.34
C PRO A 330 28.31 -6.43 14.89
N ILE A 331 27.60 -5.32 14.82
CA ILE A 331 26.21 -5.17 14.36
C ILE A 331 26.22 -4.24 13.15
N HIS A 332 25.55 -4.63 12.07
CA HIS A 332 25.45 -3.89 10.82
C HIS A 332 24.05 -3.29 10.60
N THR A 333 23.93 -2.36 9.65
CA THR A 333 22.62 -1.82 9.22
C THR A 333 21.66 -2.96 8.86
N GLY A 334 20.47 -2.95 9.46
CA GLY A 334 19.42 -3.94 9.28
C GLY A 334 19.46 -5.10 10.27
N GLU A 335 20.49 -5.22 11.10
CA GLU A 335 20.53 -6.22 12.17
C GLU A 335 19.81 -5.73 13.43
N ASP A 336 19.12 -6.68 14.07
CA ASP A 336 18.43 -6.46 15.34
C ASP A 336 19.38 -6.65 16.54
N PHE A 337 19.16 -5.86 17.59
CA PHE A 337 19.89 -5.95 18.85
C PHE A 337 19.00 -5.53 20.04
N GLU A 338 19.25 -6.14 21.19
CA GLU A 338 18.53 -5.80 22.42
C GLU A 338 19.25 -4.72 23.22
N PHE A 339 18.51 -3.72 23.72
CA PHE A 339 19.01 -2.73 24.67
C PHE A 339 17.86 -2.10 25.48
N GLY A 340 18.06 -1.93 26.79
CA GLY A 340 17.08 -1.32 27.68
C GLY A 340 15.74 -2.07 27.71
N GLY A 341 15.77 -3.40 27.62
CA GLY A 341 14.58 -4.26 27.59
C GLY A 341 13.77 -4.21 26.29
N ASN A 342 14.25 -3.50 25.26
CA ASN A 342 13.59 -3.38 23.97
C ASN A 342 14.47 -3.96 22.86
N LEU A 343 13.84 -4.47 21.81
CA LEU A 343 14.51 -4.89 20.59
C LEU A 343 14.58 -3.71 19.61
N TRP A 344 15.72 -3.54 18.95
CA TRP A 344 16.02 -2.41 18.06
C TRP A 344 16.64 -2.91 16.77
N THR A 345 16.40 -2.23 15.65
CA THR A 345 17.17 -2.41 14.42
C THR A 345 18.20 -1.29 14.28
N ALA A 346 19.45 -1.65 13.96
CA ALA A 346 20.52 -0.68 13.72
C ALA A 346 20.45 -0.09 12.30
N ASN A 347 20.78 1.18 12.19
CA ASN A 347 20.97 1.87 10.93
C ASN A 347 22.19 2.80 11.03
N LEU A 348 23.22 2.48 10.25
CA LEU A 348 24.51 3.15 10.30
C LEU A 348 24.63 4.05 9.07
N ASP A 349 24.73 5.35 9.30
CA ASP A 349 24.87 6.34 8.23
C ASP A 349 26.32 6.45 7.75
N ALA A 350 26.51 6.23 6.45
CA ALA A 350 27.81 6.21 5.79
C ALA A 350 28.28 7.58 5.28
N ASP A 351 27.43 8.62 5.27
CA ASP A 351 27.76 9.92 4.70
C ASP A 351 28.56 10.80 5.71
N GLU A 352 29.84 10.44 5.85
CA GLU A 352 30.81 10.92 6.84
C GLU A 352 31.02 12.44 6.87
N LYS A 353 30.79 13.17 5.76
CA LYS A 353 31.22 14.58 5.64
C LYS A 353 30.20 15.60 6.12
N ALA A 354 28.91 15.29 6.08
CA ALA A 354 27.85 16.27 6.36
C ALA A 354 27.18 16.09 7.72
N ARG A 355 27.15 14.87 8.28
CA ARG A 355 26.26 14.55 9.41
C ARG A 355 26.96 14.04 10.67
N GLY A 356 28.26 13.76 10.61
CA GLY A 356 28.99 13.06 11.68
C GLY A 356 28.48 11.61 11.81
N GLN A 357 29.39 10.65 12.03
CA GLN A 357 28.99 9.25 12.19
C GLN A 357 27.92 9.15 13.28
N ALA A 358 26.81 8.52 12.96
CA ALA A 358 25.68 8.39 13.86
C ALA A 358 25.07 7.00 13.72
N LEU A 359 24.73 6.44 14.87
CA LEU A 359 23.83 5.32 14.97
C LEU A 359 22.41 5.85 14.92
N TRP A 360 21.61 5.31 14.02
CA TRP A 360 20.17 5.50 14.00
C TRP A 360 19.51 4.20 14.46
N CYS A 361 18.58 4.29 15.41
CA CYS A 361 17.89 3.12 15.94
C CYS A 361 16.40 3.19 15.64
N THR A 362 15.82 2.06 15.26
CA THR A 362 14.38 1.88 15.09
C THR A 362 13.87 0.82 16.06
N SER A 363 12.73 1.05 16.71
CA SER A 363 12.03 0.06 17.54
C SER A 363 10.51 0.26 17.42
N PRO A 364 9.70 -0.80 17.46
CA PRO A 364 10.11 -2.20 17.37
C PRO A 364 10.64 -2.54 15.97
N PRO A 365 11.50 -3.56 15.82
CA PRO A 365 11.92 -4.05 14.52
C PRO A 365 10.75 -4.74 13.80
N VAL A 366 10.89 -4.91 12.48
CA VAL A 366 9.87 -5.60 11.66
C VAL A 366 9.66 -7.05 12.08
N SER A 367 10.71 -7.73 12.56
CA SER A 367 10.67 -9.10 13.06
C SER A 367 9.69 -9.23 14.24
N GLN A 368 9.75 -8.31 15.19
CA GLN A 368 8.82 -8.28 16.32
C GLN A 368 7.38 -8.05 15.87
N ILE A 369 7.14 -7.09 14.96
CA ILE A 369 5.78 -6.82 14.48
C ILE A 369 5.21 -8.01 13.69
N ARG A 370 6.03 -8.70 12.89
CA ARG A 370 5.63 -9.93 12.19
C ARG A 370 5.18 -11.02 13.18
N ASN A 371 5.91 -11.19 14.28
CA ASN A 371 5.53 -12.12 15.34
C ASN A 371 4.18 -11.73 15.99
N GLU A 372 3.94 -10.44 16.18
CA GLU A 372 2.65 -9.93 16.68
C GLU A 372 1.49 -10.08 15.66
N LEU A 373 1.79 -10.16 14.37
CA LEU A 373 0.82 -10.43 13.30
C LEU A 373 0.47 -11.93 13.16
N GLU A 374 1.33 -12.82 13.61
CA GLU A 374 1.15 -14.27 13.45
C GLU A 374 -0.21 -14.81 13.97
N PRO A 375 -0.73 -14.40 15.16
CA PRO A 375 -2.03 -14.85 15.63
C PRO A 375 -3.19 -14.47 14.71
N PHE A 376 -3.05 -13.37 13.95
CA PHE A 376 -4.05 -12.93 12.97
C PHE A 376 -4.00 -13.79 11.71
N HIS A 377 -2.81 -14.05 11.16
CA HIS A 377 -2.64 -14.97 10.01
C HIS A 377 -3.17 -16.37 10.32
N ARG A 378 -2.88 -16.90 11.52
CA ARG A 378 -3.41 -18.21 11.96
C ARG A 378 -4.93 -18.22 12.14
N SER A 379 -5.57 -17.04 12.25
CA SER A 379 -7.02 -16.92 12.47
C SER A 379 -7.81 -16.66 11.19
N THR A 380 -7.17 -16.40 10.06
CA THR A 380 -7.82 -16.30 8.74
C THR A 380 -7.91 -17.65 8.06
N SER A 381 -9.08 -17.99 7.51
CA SER A 381 -9.28 -19.18 6.67
C SER A 381 -9.09 -18.91 5.17
N SER A 382 -9.19 -17.64 4.75
CA SER A 382 -8.96 -17.20 3.37
C SER A 382 -7.50 -16.83 3.15
N ALA A 383 -7.00 -17.04 1.93
CA ALA A 383 -5.73 -16.48 1.49
C ALA A 383 -5.82 -14.95 1.61
N LEU A 384 -5.03 -14.39 2.52
CA LEU A 384 -4.88 -12.95 2.68
C LEU A 384 -4.27 -12.40 1.39
N GLU A 385 -4.87 -11.37 0.82
CA GLU A 385 -4.38 -10.78 -0.43
C GLU A 385 -3.41 -9.63 -0.18
N SER A 386 -3.62 -8.86 0.90
CA SER A 386 -2.74 -7.74 1.23
C SER A 386 -2.77 -7.31 2.70
N LEU A 387 -1.70 -6.62 3.09
CA LEU A 387 -1.56 -5.83 4.30
C LEU A 387 -1.42 -4.35 3.96
N CYS A 388 -2.23 -3.52 4.59
CA CYS A 388 -2.15 -2.07 4.53
C CYS A 388 -1.59 -1.53 5.84
N LEU A 389 -0.43 -0.88 5.80
CA LEU A 389 0.16 -0.18 6.94
C LEU A 389 -0.42 1.24 6.99
N ILE A 390 -1.18 1.58 8.03
CA ILE A 390 -1.81 2.91 8.12
C ILE A 390 -0.91 3.86 8.91
N GLY A 391 -0.47 4.92 8.23
CA GLY A 391 0.28 6.00 8.84
C GLY A 391 1.75 6.06 8.43
N TRP A 392 2.44 7.05 9.01
CA TRP A 392 3.85 7.33 8.77
C TRP A 392 4.75 6.30 9.50
N PRO A 393 6.06 6.25 9.18
CA PRO A 393 7.00 5.38 9.87
C PRO A 393 7.05 5.57 11.40
N GLU A 394 6.66 6.74 11.93
CA GLU A 394 6.54 6.96 13.37
C GLU A 394 5.32 6.28 14.01
N ALA A 395 4.30 5.90 13.23
CA ALA A 395 3.19 5.10 13.73
C ALA A 395 3.54 3.61 13.62
N ILE A 396 3.96 3.18 12.43
CA ILE A 396 4.39 1.82 12.11
C ILE A 396 5.69 1.92 11.30
N PRO A 397 6.84 1.47 11.84
CA PRO A 397 8.15 1.68 11.23
C PRO A 397 8.25 1.05 9.84
N MET A 398 9.16 1.54 9.00
CA MET A 398 9.59 0.77 7.82
C MET A 398 10.72 -0.16 8.26
N ALA A 399 10.87 -1.33 7.64
CA ALA A 399 12.02 -2.18 7.93
C ALA A 399 13.30 -1.52 7.40
N VAL A 400 14.36 -1.49 8.22
CA VAL A 400 15.72 -1.18 7.75
C VAL A 400 16.32 -2.49 7.25
N ILE A 401 16.63 -2.58 5.96
CA ILE A 401 16.97 -3.86 5.31
C ILE A 401 18.46 -4.12 5.32
N ALA A 402 19.21 -3.13 4.82
CA ALA A 402 20.61 -3.28 4.50
C ALA A 402 21.24 -1.88 4.33
N PRO A 403 22.57 -1.78 4.28
CA PRO A 403 23.23 -0.58 3.78
C PRO A 403 22.71 -0.20 2.38
N GLY A 404 22.60 1.10 2.11
CA GLY A 404 22.22 1.59 0.79
C GLY A 404 23.30 1.35 -0.26
N GLN A 405 22.98 1.62 -1.53
CA GLN A 405 23.97 1.62 -2.62
C GLN A 405 24.48 3.03 -2.90
N GLY A 406 25.78 3.14 -3.21
CA GLY A 406 26.40 4.42 -3.55
C GLY A 406 26.49 5.36 -2.35
N ILE A 407 25.80 6.51 -2.43
CA ILE A 407 25.76 7.50 -1.34
C ILE A 407 24.43 7.43 -0.55
N ASP A 408 23.55 6.46 -0.86
CA ASP A 408 22.39 6.22 0.01
C ASP A 408 22.89 5.54 1.29
N ALA A 409 22.54 6.12 2.45
CA ALA A 409 22.98 5.61 3.75
C ALA A 409 22.46 4.19 4.03
N ASP A 410 21.20 3.93 3.65
CA ASP A 410 20.47 2.73 3.98
C ASP A 410 19.37 2.42 2.96
N LEU A 411 18.79 1.22 3.11
CA LEU A 411 17.65 0.74 2.36
C LEU A 411 16.49 0.48 3.32
N VAL A 412 15.33 1.10 3.09
CA VAL A 412 14.13 0.92 3.91
C VAL A 412 12.96 0.41 3.06
N SER A 413 12.16 -0.49 3.62
CA SER A 413 11.05 -1.13 2.91
C SER A 413 9.93 -1.58 3.83
N ASP A 414 8.71 -1.62 3.29
CA ASP A 414 7.56 -2.27 3.94
C ASP A 414 7.41 -3.74 3.51
N LEU A 415 8.19 -4.19 2.53
CA LEU A 415 8.03 -5.53 1.96
C LEU A 415 8.25 -6.69 2.94
N PRO A 416 9.17 -6.61 3.94
CA PRO A 416 9.35 -7.72 4.88
C PRO A 416 8.12 -8.04 5.73
N TYR A 417 7.16 -7.13 5.85
CA TYR A 417 5.90 -7.44 6.55
C TYR A 417 5.11 -8.57 5.87
N ALA A 418 5.30 -8.82 4.57
CA ALA A 418 4.63 -9.88 3.82
C ALA A 418 5.31 -11.25 3.84
N GLN A 419 6.49 -11.36 4.45
CA GLN A 419 7.10 -12.67 4.68
C GLN A 419 6.43 -13.27 5.91
N THR A 420 5.72 -14.38 5.79
CA THR A 420 5.05 -15.01 6.95
C THR A 420 5.55 -16.40 7.28
N ASP A 421 6.42 -16.95 6.45
CA ASP A 421 7.07 -18.23 6.64
C ASP A 421 8.58 -18.12 6.39
N GLU A 422 9.22 -19.28 6.18
CA GLU A 422 10.67 -19.43 6.07
C GLU A 422 11.18 -19.23 4.65
N ASP A 423 10.30 -19.23 3.65
CA ASP A 423 10.72 -19.05 2.27
C ASP A 423 10.80 -17.54 1.92
N PRO A 424 11.54 -17.18 0.85
CA PRO A 424 11.80 -15.77 0.59
C PRO A 424 10.61 -15.04 -0.04
N PHE A 425 9.56 -15.75 -0.47
CA PHE A 425 8.44 -15.17 -1.19
C PHE A 425 7.53 -14.35 -0.27
N PHE A 426 6.79 -13.45 -0.91
CA PHE A 426 5.84 -12.57 -0.23
C PHE A 426 4.44 -13.15 -0.40
N GLU A 427 3.81 -13.50 0.73
CA GLU A 427 2.51 -14.18 0.76
C GLU A 427 1.38 -13.28 0.29
N TYR A 428 1.49 -11.99 0.58
CA TYR A 428 0.50 -10.97 0.26
C TYR A 428 1.15 -9.65 -0.16
N GLY A 429 0.36 -8.76 -0.75
CA GLY A 429 0.84 -7.42 -1.11
C GLY A 429 0.97 -6.51 0.11
N VAL A 430 2.01 -5.68 0.16
CA VAL A 430 2.13 -4.64 1.19
C VAL A 430 1.99 -3.27 0.54
N CYS A 431 1.07 -2.47 1.06
CA CYS A 431 0.94 -1.05 0.72
C CYS A 431 0.90 -0.23 2.02
N ARG A 432 1.30 1.04 1.96
CA ARG A 432 1.17 1.97 3.08
C ARG A 432 0.15 3.06 2.78
N PHE A 433 -0.85 3.22 3.64
CA PHE A 433 -1.78 4.32 3.53
C PHE A 433 -1.17 5.56 4.19
N LEU A 434 -0.76 6.53 3.37
CA LEU A 434 -0.06 7.73 3.78
C LEU A 434 -0.91 8.96 3.53
N ALA A 435 -1.02 9.84 4.52
CA ALA A 435 -1.69 11.13 4.37
C ALA A 435 -1.01 12.22 5.20
N ALA A 436 -1.17 13.47 4.77
CA ALA A 436 -0.63 14.65 5.47
C ALA A 436 -1.35 14.94 6.81
N ASP A 437 -2.62 14.55 6.93
CA ASP A 437 -3.46 14.67 8.12
C ASP A 437 -4.71 13.79 7.95
N LEU A 438 -5.55 13.72 8.99
CA LEU A 438 -6.78 12.91 8.99
C LEU A 438 -7.79 13.35 7.93
N ALA A 439 -7.94 14.66 7.70
CA ALA A 439 -8.86 15.18 6.67
C ALA A 439 -8.44 14.69 5.28
N SER A 440 -7.16 14.80 4.95
CA SER A 440 -6.59 14.29 3.70
C SER A 440 -6.70 12.77 3.61
N ALA A 441 -6.52 12.04 4.72
CA ALA A 441 -6.62 10.58 4.77
C ALA A 441 -8.03 10.09 4.43
N THR A 442 -9.05 10.69 5.06
CA THR A 442 -10.45 10.32 4.84
C THR A 442 -10.92 10.73 3.45
N LEU A 443 -10.45 11.87 2.92
CA LEU A 443 -10.67 12.26 1.52
C LEU A 443 -10.03 11.26 0.55
N GLN A 444 -8.77 10.88 0.76
CA GLN A 444 -8.09 9.88 -0.08
C GLN A 444 -8.86 8.55 -0.09
N ALA A 445 -9.28 8.07 1.08
CA ALA A 445 -10.08 6.85 1.20
C ALA A 445 -11.41 6.96 0.44
N CYS A 446 -12.17 8.04 0.67
CA CYS A 446 -13.44 8.27 0.01
C CYS A 446 -13.29 8.41 -1.52
N ARG A 447 -12.25 9.10 -2.00
CA ARG A 447 -11.95 9.23 -3.44
C ARG A 447 -11.70 7.89 -4.11
N GLY A 448 -10.99 6.99 -3.44
CA GLY A 448 -10.72 5.64 -3.95
C GLY A 448 -12.00 4.83 -4.16
N TRP A 449 -12.90 4.84 -3.18
CA TRP A 449 -14.11 4.02 -3.17
C TRP A 449 -15.31 4.65 -3.89
N ALA A 450 -15.41 5.97 -3.92
CA ALA A 450 -16.46 6.71 -4.64
C ALA A 450 -16.14 6.97 -6.12
N LYS A 451 -15.04 6.42 -6.65
CA LYS A 451 -14.58 6.66 -8.02
C LYS A 451 -15.68 6.45 -9.08
N LYS A 452 -16.47 5.39 -8.94
CA LYS A 452 -17.57 5.05 -9.86
C LYS A 452 -18.82 5.92 -9.67
N ASP A 453 -18.86 6.70 -8.60
CA ASP A 453 -19.99 7.54 -8.21
C ASP A 453 -19.75 9.02 -8.59
N PHE A 454 -18.57 9.36 -9.14
CA PHE A 454 -18.29 10.69 -9.67
C PHE A 454 -19.05 10.97 -10.97
N SER A 455 -19.51 12.22 -11.12
CA SER A 455 -20.29 12.70 -12.26
C SER A 455 -19.49 12.75 -13.58
N ASP A 456 -18.22 13.13 -13.50
CA ASP A 456 -17.25 13.03 -14.60
C ASP A 456 -16.30 11.86 -14.35
N GLN A 457 -16.23 10.95 -15.32
CA GLN A 457 -15.40 9.74 -15.27
C GLN A 457 -14.45 9.63 -16.47
N GLU A 458 -14.38 10.63 -17.35
CA GLU A 458 -13.55 10.52 -18.56
C GLU A 458 -12.07 10.38 -18.19
N TRP A 459 -11.64 11.04 -17.13
CA TRP A 459 -10.29 10.93 -16.57
C TRP A 459 -9.88 9.51 -16.18
N GLN A 460 -10.82 8.60 -15.88
CA GLN A 460 -10.50 7.27 -15.35
C GLN A 460 -9.72 6.38 -16.30
N HIS A 461 -9.88 6.60 -17.60
CA HIS A 461 -9.22 5.82 -18.65
C HIS A 461 -8.13 6.61 -19.37
N ARG A 462 -7.83 7.81 -18.86
CA ARG A 462 -6.85 8.72 -19.40
C ARG A 462 -5.52 8.59 -18.68
N PHE A 463 -4.42 8.66 -19.41
CA PHE A 463 -3.09 8.68 -18.83
C PHE A 463 -2.23 9.82 -19.40
N ALA A 464 -1.36 10.36 -18.56
CA ALA A 464 -0.36 11.34 -18.93
C ALA A 464 1.03 10.85 -18.54
N THR A 465 2.03 11.36 -19.25
CA THR A 465 3.45 11.02 -19.04
C THR A 465 4.26 12.29 -18.79
N ALA A 466 5.38 12.19 -18.09
CA ALA A 466 6.33 13.29 -17.92
C ALA A 466 7.77 12.83 -18.15
N GLU A 467 8.57 13.78 -18.64
CA GLU A 467 10.03 13.71 -18.71
C GLU A 467 10.53 12.57 -19.59
N TRP A 468 11.21 11.56 -19.06
CA TRP A 468 11.83 10.51 -19.90
C TRP A 468 10.88 9.34 -20.17
N GLU A 469 9.64 9.40 -19.68
CA GLU A 469 8.62 8.34 -19.84
C GLU A 469 7.89 8.38 -21.17
N GLY A 470 8.63 8.19 -22.27
CA GLY A 470 8.02 7.90 -23.58
C GLY A 470 7.65 6.42 -23.76
N VAL A 471 8.37 5.52 -23.09
CA VAL A 471 8.30 4.08 -23.39
C VAL A 471 7.04 3.41 -22.84
N SER A 472 6.55 3.85 -21.68
CA SER A 472 5.35 3.32 -21.04
C SER A 472 4.07 3.61 -21.83
N GLN A 473 4.09 4.62 -22.70
CA GLN A 473 2.95 5.08 -23.50
C GLN A 473 2.36 3.98 -24.38
N LEU A 474 3.21 3.16 -25.01
CA LEU A 474 2.77 2.13 -25.95
C LEU A 474 2.00 1.00 -25.28
N ASN A 475 2.49 0.54 -24.12
CA ASN A 475 1.82 -0.50 -23.34
C ASN A 475 0.43 -0.05 -22.89
N LEU A 476 0.33 1.18 -22.38
CA LEU A 476 -0.92 1.72 -21.87
C LEU A 476 -1.93 1.96 -23.02
N LYS A 477 -1.48 2.48 -24.17
CA LYS A 477 -2.32 2.59 -25.38
C LYS A 477 -2.78 1.21 -25.90
N GLY A 478 -1.89 0.22 -25.93
CA GLY A 478 -2.22 -1.15 -26.34
C GLY A 478 -3.26 -1.82 -25.42
N ALA A 479 -3.29 -1.41 -24.15
CA ALA A 479 -4.31 -1.81 -23.19
C ALA A 479 -5.62 -0.98 -23.29
N GLY A 480 -5.71 -0.06 -24.24
CA GLY A 480 -6.92 0.74 -24.52
C GLY A 480 -7.00 2.05 -23.73
N LEU A 481 -5.97 2.45 -22.98
CA LEU A 481 -5.97 3.72 -22.26
C LEU A 481 -5.76 4.91 -23.21
N GLN A 482 -6.46 6.00 -22.93
CA GLN A 482 -6.44 7.23 -23.71
C GLN A 482 -5.27 8.12 -23.30
N TYR A 483 -4.42 8.45 -24.25
CA TYR A 483 -3.26 9.29 -23.98
C TYR A 483 -3.64 10.77 -24.00
N GLN A 484 -3.37 11.49 -22.91
CA GLN A 484 -3.68 12.92 -22.77
C GLN A 484 -2.51 13.84 -23.08
N GLY A 485 -1.27 13.40 -22.88
CA GLY A 485 -0.12 14.24 -23.17
C GLY A 485 1.20 13.77 -22.58
N HIS A 486 2.26 14.37 -23.07
CA HIS A 486 3.61 14.27 -22.52
C HIS A 486 3.99 15.63 -21.95
N TRP A 487 4.55 15.65 -20.75
CA TRP A 487 5.02 16.88 -20.14
C TRP A 487 6.54 16.97 -20.12
N LYS A 488 7.08 18.14 -20.51
CA LYS A 488 8.51 18.46 -20.45
C LYS A 488 8.71 19.79 -19.69
N PRO A 489 9.34 19.78 -18.50
CA PRO A 489 9.52 20.97 -17.68
C PRO A 489 10.30 22.11 -18.35
N ALA A 490 11.16 21.80 -19.33
CA ALA A 490 11.89 22.83 -20.07
C ALA A 490 10.96 23.73 -20.91
N GLU A 491 9.75 23.27 -21.20
CA GLU A 491 8.82 23.92 -22.13
C GLU A 491 7.65 24.60 -21.39
N GLU A 492 7.34 24.20 -20.15
CA GLU A 492 6.16 24.66 -19.41
C GLU A 492 6.48 24.99 -17.93
N LYS A 493 6.08 26.19 -17.46
CA LYS A 493 6.34 26.65 -16.07
C LYS A 493 5.30 26.18 -15.04
N ALA A 494 4.14 25.66 -15.49
CA ALA A 494 3.06 25.19 -14.64
C ALA A 494 2.74 23.72 -14.97
N MET A 495 2.14 23.00 -14.03
CA MET A 495 1.65 21.64 -14.28
C MET A 495 0.59 21.69 -15.40
N PRO A 496 0.68 20.81 -16.41
CA PRO A 496 -0.21 20.87 -17.55
C PRO A 496 -1.64 20.47 -17.15
N SER A 497 -2.62 21.06 -17.83
CA SER A 497 -4.03 20.66 -17.68
C SER A 497 -4.24 19.16 -17.93
N SER A 498 -3.40 18.54 -18.78
CA SER A 498 -3.46 17.10 -19.08
C SER A 498 -3.29 16.20 -17.85
N TRP A 499 -2.55 16.66 -16.83
CA TRP A 499 -2.39 15.91 -15.57
C TRP A 499 -3.62 16.02 -14.67
N GLN A 500 -4.36 17.12 -14.75
CA GLN A 500 -5.60 17.35 -13.99
C GLN A 500 -6.80 16.57 -14.57
N GLU A 501 -6.61 15.92 -15.72
CA GLU A 501 -7.63 15.16 -16.43
C GLU A 501 -7.23 13.69 -16.66
N ALA A 502 -6.20 13.19 -15.98
CA ALA A 502 -5.69 11.83 -16.16
C ALA A 502 -5.75 11.02 -14.85
N GLY A 503 -6.36 9.83 -14.91
CA GLY A 503 -6.42 8.87 -13.82
C GLY A 503 -5.15 8.06 -13.62
N PHE A 504 -4.19 8.16 -14.55
CA PHE A 504 -2.89 7.51 -14.48
C PHE A 504 -1.78 8.49 -14.87
N LEU A 505 -0.82 8.72 -13.97
CA LEU A 505 0.29 9.65 -14.18
C LEU A 505 1.61 8.88 -14.12
N ILE A 506 2.37 8.88 -15.23
CA ILE A 506 3.63 8.14 -15.33
C ILE A 506 4.79 9.13 -15.44
N HIS A 507 5.76 9.01 -14.54
CA HIS A 507 6.87 9.96 -14.44
C HIS A 507 8.23 9.23 -14.38
N ALA A 508 9.23 9.74 -15.10
CA ALA A 508 10.64 9.42 -14.84
C ALA A 508 11.51 10.63 -15.13
N SER A 509 12.20 11.12 -14.11
CA SER A 509 13.20 12.17 -14.19
C SER A 509 14.13 12.06 -13.00
N HIS A 510 15.17 12.89 -12.97
CA HIS A 510 15.84 13.21 -11.71
C HIS A 510 14.79 13.79 -10.75
N ALA A 511 14.74 13.26 -9.55
CA ALA A 511 13.72 13.61 -8.59
C ALA A 511 14.26 13.49 -7.16
N SER A 512 13.46 13.96 -6.22
CA SER A 512 13.76 13.85 -4.79
C SER A 512 12.46 13.63 -4.02
N TRP A 513 12.56 13.52 -2.70
CA TRP A 513 11.40 13.49 -1.83
C TRP A 513 10.61 14.81 -1.83
N LEU A 514 11.18 15.91 -2.34
CA LEU A 514 10.53 17.23 -2.44
C LEU A 514 9.89 17.49 -3.81
N GLU A 515 10.32 16.80 -4.87
CA GLU A 515 9.81 17.06 -6.22
C GLU A 515 10.00 15.89 -7.19
N MET A 516 9.12 15.82 -8.19
CA MET A 516 9.15 14.88 -9.31
C MET A 516 9.73 15.55 -10.56
N GLY A 517 11.03 15.84 -10.59
CA GLY A 517 11.70 16.43 -11.75
C GLY A 517 11.04 17.71 -12.24
N LYS A 518 10.79 18.65 -11.32
CA LYS A 518 10.04 19.90 -11.55
C LYS A 518 8.56 19.72 -11.99
N THR A 519 8.09 18.50 -12.25
CA THR A 519 6.68 18.19 -12.59
C THR A 519 5.71 18.54 -11.50
N TYR A 520 6.09 18.16 -10.30
CA TYR A 520 5.27 18.33 -9.13
C TYR A 520 6.17 18.54 -7.93
N ARG A 521 5.78 19.45 -7.05
CA ARG A 521 6.53 19.78 -5.84
C ARG A 521 5.68 19.50 -4.60
N TRP A 522 6.35 19.25 -3.50
CA TRP A 522 5.73 19.05 -2.19
C TRP A 522 4.87 20.23 -1.70
N ASP A 523 5.07 21.44 -2.25
CA ASP A 523 4.34 22.66 -1.93
C ASP A 523 3.26 23.00 -2.99
N SER A 524 2.98 22.09 -3.92
CA SER A 524 1.96 22.32 -4.95
C SER A 524 0.55 22.32 -4.38
N SER A 525 -0.27 23.26 -4.85
CA SER A 525 -1.72 23.32 -4.61
C SER A 525 -2.55 22.77 -5.78
N ASN A 526 -1.90 22.21 -6.81
CA ASN A 526 -2.61 21.70 -7.97
C ASN A 526 -3.41 20.46 -7.60
N LEU A 527 -4.72 20.51 -7.79
CA LEU A 527 -5.61 19.40 -7.54
C LEU A 527 -5.57 18.39 -8.68
N LEU A 528 -5.75 17.12 -8.33
CA LEU A 528 -5.73 16.00 -9.24
C LEU A 528 -7.07 15.26 -9.20
N PRO A 529 -7.47 14.59 -10.28
CA PRO A 529 -8.50 13.57 -10.18
C PRO A 529 -7.96 12.40 -9.35
N PRO A 530 -8.82 11.45 -8.93
CA PRO A 530 -8.42 10.23 -8.20
C PRO A 530 -7.49 9.31 -9.01
N ALA A 531 -6.23 9.69 -9.09
CA ALA A 531 -5.23 9.11 -9.96
C ALA A 531 -4.32 8.12 -9.22
N LEU A 532 -3.76 7.18 -9.99
CA LEU A 532 -2.56 6.44 -9.63
C LEU A 532 -1.35 7.15 -10.24
N VAL A 533 -0.37 7.46 -9.41
CA VAL A 533 0.91 8.03 -9.84
C VAL A 533 1.99 6.95 -9.77
N ASP A 534 2.72 6.72 -10.86
CA ASP A 534 3.91 5.86 -10.92
C ASP A 534 5.13 6.70 -11.26
N SER A 535 6.14 6.69 -10.38
CA SER A 535 7.37 7.47 -10.52
C SER A 535 8.60 6.57 -10.52
N ALA A 536 9.37 6.63 -11.61
CA ALA A 536 10.71 6.07 -11.71
C ALA A 536 11.80 6.96 -11.11
N GLY A 537 11.42 8.13 -10.58
CA GLY A 537 12.34 9.12 -10.04
C GLY A 537 13.04 8.65 -8.76
N CYS A 538 14.18 9.26 -8.48
CA CYS A 538 14.91 9.01 -7.23
C CYS A 538 14.14 9.54 -6.02
N SER A 539 14.04 8.72 -4.98
CA SER A 539 13.62 9.12 -3.63
C SER A 539 12.23 9.78 -3.54
N THR A 540 11.38 9.63 -4.55
CA THR A 540 10.05 10.27 -4.58
C THR A 540 9.10 9.66 -3.54
N ALA A 541 9.40 8.45 -3.07
CA ALA A 541 8.73 7.76 -1.98
C ALA A 541 9.58 7.73 -0.70
N SER A 542 10.53 8.64 -0.49
CA SER A 542 11.18 8.72 0.83
C SER A 542 10.26 9.41 1.85
N LEU A 543 10.21 8.87 3.06
CA LEU A 543 9.44 9.44 4.18
C LEU A 543 10.34 9.93 5.34
N ASP A 544 11.65 9.79 5.18
CA ASP A 544 12.63 9.88 6.26
C ASP A 544 13.86 10.75 5.92
N GLN A 545 13.88 11.35 4.73
CA GLN A 545 14.99 12.20 4.27
C GLN A 545 14.84 13.67 4.66
N ASP A 546 13.60 14.13 4.89
CA ASP A 546 13.32 15.52 5.25
C ASP A 546 13.07 15.66 6.77
N PRO A 547 13.86 16.48 7.50
CA PRO A 547 13.60 16.73 8.91
C PRO A 547 12.24 17.38 9.19
N GLN A 548 11.71 18.14 8.22
CA GLN A 548 10.36 18.72 8.28
C GLN A 548 9.31 17.78 7.68
N ARG A 549 9.68 16.53 7.34
CA ARG A 549 8.81 15.45 6.85
C ARG A 549 7.99 15.85 5.63
N ARG A 550 8.54 16.71 4.79
CA ARG A 550 7.94 17.08 3.51
C ARG A 550 8.10 15.90 2.55
N SER A 551 7.01 15.53 1.87
CA SER A 551 6.99 14.42 0.92
C SER A 551 6.09 14.79 -0.27
N VAL A 552 6.67 14.72 -1.47
CA VAL A 552 5.95 14.92 -2.72
C VAL A 552 4.84 13.88 -2.90
N ALA A 553 5.06 12.63 -2.47
CA ALA A 553 4.05 11.59 -2.50
C ALA A 553 2.87 11.91 -1.58
N ALA A 554 3.13 12.33 -0.32
CA ALA A 554 2.06 12.73 0.60
C ALA A 554 1.26 13.93 0.06
N GLN A 555 1.93 14.89 -0.59
CA GLN A 555 1.26 16.05 -1.20
C GLN A 555 0.38 15.65 -2.39
N LEU A 556 0.82 14.73 -3.25
CA LEU A 556 0.01 14.20 -4.36
C LEU A 556 -1.25 13.50 -3.84
N LEU A 557 -1.11 12.68 -2.80
CA LEU A 557 -2.23 11.96 -2.19
C LEU A 557 -3.25 12.93 -1.56
N ARG A 558 -2.75 13.97 -0.88
CA ARG A 558 -3.58 15.08 -0.38
C ARG A 558 -4.36 15.75 -1.51
N ASN A 559 -3.68 16.11 -2.59
CA ASN A 559 -4.24 16.90 -3.68
C ASN A 559 -5.16 16.12 -4.64
N GLY A 560 -5.29 14.80 -4.51
CA GLY A 560 -6.27 14.05 -5.28
C GLY A 560 -5.90 12.61 -5.57
N ALA A 561 -4.60 12.31 -5.67
CA ALA A 561 -4.16 10.95 -5.98
C ALA A 561 -4.65 9.96 -4.92
N VAL A 562 -5.03 8.76 -5.34
CA VAL A 562 -5.49 7.68 -4.44
C VAL A 562 -4.41 6.65 -4.20
N ALA A 563 -3.42 6.59 -5.09
CA ALA A 563 -2.28 5.72 -4.98
C ALA A 563 -1.01 6.34 -5.59
N PHE A 564 0.14 5.95 -5.06
CA PHE A 564 1.47 6.38 -5.50
C PHE A 564 2.43 5.20 -5.48
N ALA A 565 3.20 4.97 -6.54
CA ALA A 565 4.27 3.99 -6.60
C ALA A 565 5.59 4.70 -6.95
N GLY A 566 6.66 4.42 -6.20
CA GLY A 566 7.97 5.04 -6.46
C GLY A 566 9.08 4.51 -5.56
N ASN A 567 10.24 5.17 -5.60
CA ASN A 567 11.43 4.67 -4.90
C ASN A 567 11.66 5.42 -3.57
N THR A 568 11.98 4.68 -2.50
CA THR A 568 12.34 5.21 -1.17
C THR A 568 13.74 5.79 -1.15
N ARG A 569 14.60 5.38 -2.08
CA ARG A 569 15.95 5.86 -2.36
C ARG A 569 16.11 6.03 -3.87
N ARG A 570 17.33 6.08 -4.40
CA ARG A 570 17.54 6.35 -5.84
C ARG A 570 16.93 5.29 -6.73
N GLY A 571 16.23 5.71 -7.78
CA GLY A 571 15.79 4.80 -8.83
C GLY A 571 16.98 4.34 -9.66
N ILE A 572 17.06 3.04 -9.95
CA ILE A 572 18.06 2.45 -10.86
C ILE A 572 17.35 1.72 -12.01
N ALA A 573 18.04 1.34 -13.10
CA ALA A 573 17.36 0.74 -14.27
C ALA A 573 16.54 -0.51 -13.93
N GLN A 574 17.00 -1.29 -12.97
CA GLN A 574 16.37 -2.54 -12.55
C GLN A 574 14.93 -2.33 -12.04
N GLN A 575 14.53 -1.09 -11.73
CA GLN A 575 13.15 -0.74 -11.40
C GLN A 575 12.14 -1.06 -12.51
N ASN A 576 12.59 -1.10 -13.76
CA ASN A 576 11.72 -1.35 -14.90
C ASN A 576 11.04 -2.72 -14.81
N LEU A 577 11.69 -3.72 -14.20
CA LEU A 577 11.06 -5.03 -14.03
C LEU A 577 9.88 -4.92 -13.07
N PHE A 578 10.08 -4.31 -11.89
CA PHE A 578 9.00 -4.09 -10.93
C PHE A 578 7.85 -3.30 -11.56
N ARG A 579 8.16 -2.15 -12.17
CA ARG A 579 7.15 -1.23 -12.72
C ARG A 579 6.34 -1.86 -13.83
N THR A 580 7.00 -2.55 -14.77
CA THR A 580 6.28 -3.23 -15.86
C THR A 580 5.39 -4.36 -15.33
N GLU A 581 5.85 -5.12 -14.33
CA GLU A 581 5.04 -6.18 -13.73
C GLU A 581 3.86 -5.65 -12.90
N LEU A 582 4.04 -4.53 -12.19
CA LEU A 582 2.98 -3.81 -11.50
C LEU A 582 1.89 -3.38 -12.50
N TRP A 583 2.26 -2.71 -13.58
CA TRP A 583 1.31 -2.29 -14.62
C TRP A 583 0.62 -3.47 -15.30
N HIS A 584 1.34 -4.55 -15.61
CA HIS A 584 0.70 -5.74 -16.19
C HIS A 584 -0.32 -6.39 -15.26
N ALA A 585 -0.08 -6.37 -13.95
CA ALA A 585 -1.06 -6.83 -12.97
C ALA A 585 -2.30 -5.92 -12.93
N LEU A 586 -2.10 -4.61 -12.80
CA LEU A 586 -3.20 -3.63 -12.80
C LEU A 586 -4.05 -3.70 -14.07
N LEU A 587 -3.41 -3.81 -15.24
CA LEU A 587 -4.08 -3.94 -16.54
C LEU A 587 -4.86 -5.26 -16.69
N ARG A 588 -4.54 -6.28 -15.89
CA ARG A 588 -5.33 -7.53 -15.79
C ARG A 588 -6.50 -7.43 -14.82
N GLY A 589 -6.69 -6.26 -14.20
CA GLY A 589 -7.78 -6.00 -13.26
C GLY A 589 -7.44 -6.41 -11.83
N GLU A 590 -6.18 -6.68 -11.50
CA GLU A 590 -5.78 -6.92 -10.11
C GLU A 590 -5.87 -5.63 -9.29
N ASN A 591 -6.17 -5.78 -8.00
CA ASN A 591 -6.10 -4.65 -7.07
C ASN A 591 -4.65 -4.23 -6.81
N LEU A 592 -4.46 -3.07 -6.20
CA LEU A 592 -3.13 -2.49 -5.97
C LEU A 592 -2.21 -3.42 -5.15
N GLY A 593 -2.74 -4.11 -4.14
CA GLY A 593 -1.99 -5.05 -3.31
C GLY A 593 -1.54 -6.30 -4.10
N GLN A 594 -2.47 -6.94 -4.82
CA GLN A 594 -2.17 -8.07 -5.69
C GLN A 594 -1.11 -7.71 -6.74
N ALA A 595 -1.22 -6.52 -7.34
CA ALA A 595 -0.26 -6.01 -8.30
C ALA A 595 1.13 -5.78 -7.69
N GLN A 596 1.18 -5.20 -6.49
CA GLN A 596 2.42 -4.99 -5.74
C GLN A 596 3.08 -6.34 -5.41
N ARG A 597 2.33 -7.32 -4.90
CA ARG A 597 2.82 -8.67 -4.58
C ARG A 597 3.42 -9.35 -5.79
N ARG A 598 2.69 -9.34 -6.92
CA ARG A 598 3.17 -9.94 -8.16
C ARG A 598 4.47 -9.28 -8.62
N ALA A 599 4.53 -7.95 -8.63
CA ALA A 599 5.73 -7.23 -9.04
C ALA A 599 6.94 -7.58 -8.15
N ALA A 600 6.71 -7.64 -6.82
CA ALA A 600 7.74 -8.00 -5.85
C ALA A 600 8.23 -9.45 -6.03
N ASN A 601 7.34 -10.44 -6.10
CA ASN A 601 7.72 -11.85 -6.28
C ASN A 601 8.43 -12.09 -7.63
N ARG A 602 8.01 -11.41 -8.71
CA ARG A 602 8.69 -11.53 -10.01
C ARG A 602 10.09 -10.90 -10.00
N LEU A 603 10.26 -9.81 -9.27
CA LEU A 603 11.57 -9.20 -9.04
C LEU A 603 12.44 -10.08 -8.13
N LEU A 604 11.87 -10.70 -7.10
CA LEU A 604 12.56 -11.66 -6.23
C LEU A 604 13.09 -12.87 -7.02
N VAL A 605 12.31 -13.42 -7.97
CA VAL A 605 12.80 -14.47 -8.88
C VAL A 605 14.04 -13.99 -9.65
N ALA A 606 14.07 -12.72 -10.09
CA ALA A 606 15.24 -12.15 -10.75
C ALA A 606 16.45 -11.98 -9.83
N VAL A 607 16.23 -11.72 -8.53
CA VAL A 607 17.25 -11.68 -7.48
C VAL A 607 17.84 -13.08 -7.29
N MET A 608 16.99 -14.09 -7.15
CA MET A 608 17.41 -15.47 -6.88
C MET A 608 18.18 -16.09 -8.06
N GLU A 609 17.71 -15.92 -9.31
CA GLU A 609 18.43 -16.40 -10.50
C GLU A 609 19.84 -15.81 -10.64
N ARG A 610 20.11 -14.66 -10.01
CA ARG A 610 21.39 -13.95 -10.08
C ARG A 610 22.24 -14.09 -8.82
N ASN A 611 21.81 -14.89 -7.85
CA ASN A 611 22.46 -15.03 -6.55
C ASN A 611 22.66 -13.68 -5.83
N GLN A 612 21.65 -12.79 -5.90
CA GLN A 612 21.70 -11.44 -5.32
C GLN A 612 20.96 -11.31 -3.98
N GLN A 613 20.59 -12.41 -3.32
CA GLN A 613 19.71 -12.41 -2.14
C GLN A 613 20.24 -11.59 -0.95
N GLN A 614 21.55 -11.31 -0.89
CA GLN A 614 22.17 -10.54 0.19
C GLN A 614 22.61 -9.13 -0.22
N ALA A 615 22.75 -8.89 -1.54
CA ALA A 615 23.22 -7.64 -2.12
C ALA A 615 23.11 -7.70 -3.65
N GLY A 616 23.08 -6.53 -4.28
CA GLY A 616 23.09 -6.41 -5.74
C GLY A 616 22.00 -5.46 -6.23
N PRO A 617 22.02 -5.07 -7.50
CA PRO A 617 21.08 -4.09 -8.03
C PRO A 617 19.62 -4.57 -7.97
N TYR A 618 19.32 -5.84 -8.25
CA TYR A 618 17.94 -6.32 -8.16
C TYR A 618 17.46 -6.42 -6.70
N PHE A 619 18.34 -6.81 -5.78
CA PHE A 619 18.03 -6.82 -4.34
C PHE A 619 17.77 -5.42 -3.83
N TYR A 620 18.63 -4.46 -4.17
CA TYR A 620 18.41 -3.06 -3.84
C TYR A 620 17.06 -2.59 -4.35
N GLN A 621 16.75 -2.85 -5.64
CA GLN A 621 15.49 -2.42 -6.20
C GLN A 621 14.26 -3.09 -5.57
N LEU A 622 14.36 -4.36 -5.18
CA LEU A 622 13.27 -5.11 -4.55
C LEU A 622 12.74 -4.39 -3.32
N TYR A 623 13.66 -3.91 -2.48
CA TYR A 623 13.32 -3.22 -1.25
C TYR A 623 13.22 -1.70 -1.38
N ASN A 624 13.75 -1.13 -2.46
CA ASN A 624 13.72 0.31 -2.73
C ASN A 624 12.34 0.80 -3.20
N HIS A 625 11.53 -0.04 -3.83
CA HIS A 625 10.23 0.38 -4.33
C HIS A 625 9.16 0.33 -3.23
N ALA A 626 8.37 1.41 -3.10
CA ALA A 626 7.25 1.52 -2.19
C ALA A 626 5.96 1.83 -2.94
N VAL A 627 4.85 1.32 -2.42
CA VAL A 627 3.50 1.58 -2.92
C VAL A 627 2.66 2.15 -1.80
N TYR A 628 2.09 3.33 -2.03
CA TYR A 628 1.21 4.04 -1.13
C TYR A 628 -0.21 4.07 -1.65
N GLY A 629 -1.17 3.91 -0.75
CA GLY A 629 -2.59 3.81 -1.05
C GLY A 629 -3.24 2.61 -0.37
N ASP A 630 -4.56 2.47 -0.57
CA ASP A 630 -5.31 1.30 -0.11
C ASP A 630 -5.06 0.11 -1.06
N PRO A 631 -4.50 -1.01 -0.59
CA PRO A 631 -4.19 -2.15 -1.44
C PRO A 631 -5.45 -2.80 -2.06
N ALA A 632 -6.62 -2.61 -1.47
CA ALA A 632 -7.88 -3.12 -2.02
C ALA A 632 -8.39 -2.30 -3.22
N LEU A 633 -7.74 -1.18 -3.56
CA LEU A 633 -8.16 -0.35 -4.69
C LEU A 633 -7.99 -1.10 -6.02
N GLN A 634 -9.08 -1.18 -6.76
CA GLN A 634 -9.11 -1.67 -8.12
C GLN A 634 -9.35 -0.49 -9.07
N PHE A 635 -8.50 -0.38 -10.09
CA PHE A 635 -8.61 0.68 -11.08
C PHE A 635 -9.51 0.23 -12.23
N SER A 636 -10.38 1.15 -12.68
CA SER A 636 -11.20 0.93 -13.87
C SER A 636 -10.31 0.88 -15.11
N MET A 637 -10.16 -0.29 -15.70
CA MET A 637 -9.44 -0.49 -16.95
C MET A 637 -10.43 -0.58 -18.12
N PRO A 638 -10.05 -0.09 -19.32
CA PRO A 638 -10.87 -0.23 -20.52
C PRO A 638 -11.25 -1.69 -20.78
N ALA A 639 -12.52 -1.96 -21.11
CA ALA A 639 -13.02 -3.32 -21.30
C ALA A 639 -12.41 -4.07 -22.50
N LYS A 640 -11.84 -3.34 -23.46
CA LYS A 640 -11.28 -3.90 -24.70
C LYS A 640 -9.76 -3.75 -24.70
N ILE A 641 -9.07 -4.81 -24.30
CA ILE A 641 -7.63 -4.93 -24.53
C ILE A 641 -7.42 -5.28 -26.01
N HIS A 642 -6.57 -4.53 -26.71
CA HIS A 642 -6.32 -4.74 -28.15
C HIS A 642 -5.37 -5.92 -28.41
N ASP A 643 -4.38 -6.11 -27.54
CA ASP A 643 -3.35 -7.14 -27.67
C ASP A 643 -3.56 -8.27 -26.65
N ILE A 644 -3.61 -9.53 -27.10
CA ILE A 644 -3.64 -10.69 -26.19
C ILE A 644 -2.30 -10.76 -25.44
N PRO A 645 -2.29 -10.73 -24.10
CA PRO A 645 -1.06 -10.76 -23.32
C PRO A 645 -0.38 -12.14 -23.34
N ALA A 646 0.90 -12.15 -23.01
CA ALA A 646 1.64 -13.36 -22.66
C ALA A 646 0.93 -14.08 -21.51
N ARG A 647 0.81 -15.40 -21.62
CA ARG A 647 -0.05 -16.21 -20.74
C ARG A 647 0.42 -17.66 -20.65
N VAL A 648 -0.07 -18.34 -19.62
CA VAL A 648 0.23 -19.74 -19.33
C VAL A 648 -1.03 -20.56 -19.54
N VAL A 649 -0.95 -21.66 -20.28
CA VAL A 649 -2.03 -22.63 -20.45
C VAL A 649 -1.53 -23.99 -19.95
N ARG A 650 -2.23 -24.55 -18.97
CA ARG A 650 -1.91 -25.85 -18.38
C ARG A 650 -2.95 -26.91 -18.73
N LYS A 651 -2.49 -28.11 -19.10
CA LYS A 651 -3.30 -29.32 -19.28
C LYS A 651 -2.60 -30.50 -18.61
N GLY A 652 -3.00 -30.84 -17.39
CA GLY A 652 -2.31 -31.84 -16.56
C GLY A 652 -0.89 -31.36 -16.21
N SER A 653 0.13 -32.18 -16.52
CA SER A 653 1.55 -31.82 -16.38
C SER A 653 2.11 -31.06 -17.58
N LYS A 654 1.36 -30.91 -18.69
CA LYS A 654 1.82 -30.16 -19.86
C LYS A 654 1.50 -28.68 -19.68
N VAL A 655 2.51 -27.83 -19.82
CA VAL A 655 2.37 -26.37 -19.76
C VAL A 655 2.79 -25.78 -21.10
N THR A 656 1.98 -24.89 -21.65
CA THR A 656 2.33 -24.07 -22.81
C THR A 656 2.34 -22.61 -22.38
N VAL A 657 3.48 -21.95 -22.54
CA VAL A 657 3.64 -20.52 -22.28
C VAL A 657 3.58 -19.82 -23.63
N HIS A 658 2.60 -18.94 -23.80
CA HIS A 658 2.41 -18.16 -25.01
C HIS A 658 3.05 -16.78 -24.81
N GLY A 659 3.80 -16.34 -25.82
CA GLY A 659 4.22 -14.95 -25.93
C GLY A 659 3.01 -14.02 -26.17
N PRO A 660 3.23 -12.70 -26.13
CA PRO A 660 2.19 -11.74 -26.48
C PRO A 660 1.81 -11.91 -27.95
N SER A 661 0.55 -11.60 -28.30
CA SER A 661 0.10 -11.65 -29.69
C SER A 661 0.81 -10.65 -30.62
N ARG A 662 1.39 -9.59 -30.03
CA ARG A 662 2.08 -8.54 -30.77
C ARG A 662 3.26 -8.01 -29.96
N TRP A 663 4.37 -7.78 -30.65
CA TRP A 663 5.49 -6.98 -30.18
C TRP A 663 5.42 -5.58 -30.78
N GLN A 664 5.60 -4.58 -29.94
CA GLN A 664 5.67 -3.18 -30.34
C GLN A 664 7.10 -2.69 -30.17
N ARG A 665 7.68 -2.15 -31.25
CA ARG A 665 9.01 -1.55 -31.24
C ARG A 665 8.90 -0.04 -31.03
N TYR A 666 9.73 0.50 -30.15
CA TYR A 666 9.81 1.93 -29.87
C TYR A 666 11.25 2.40 -30.06
N SER A 667 11.43 3.58 -30.63
CA SER A 667 12.71 4.25 -30.76
C SER A 667 12.70 5.52 -29.92
N TRP A 668 13.82 5.84 -29.28
CA TRP A 668 13.98 7.04 -28.49
C TRP A 668 15.44 7.50 -28.47
N GLN A 669 15.64 8.79 -28.24
CA GLN A 669 16.97 9.38 -28.14
C GLN A 669 17.47 9.27 -26.70
N PRO A 670 18.65 8.66 -26.45
CA PRO A 670 19.24 8.67 -25.13
C PRO A 670 19.56 10.08 -24.67
N LEU A 671 19.45 10.31 -23.36
CA LEU A 671 19.83 11.60 -22.79
C LEU A 671 21.34 11.79 -22.92
N GLY A 672 21.77 13.01 -23.22
CA GLY A 672 23.20 13.32 -23.34
C GLY A 672 24.00 12.97 -22.09
N GLU A 673 23.41 13.17 -20.90
CA GLU A 673 24.03 12.81 -19.61
C GLU A 673 24.29 11.31 -19.43
N TRP A 674 23.65 10.44 -20.22
CA TRP A 674 23.86 9.00 -20.17
C TRP A 674 25.14 8.60 -20.89
N GLY A 675 25.74 9.49 -21.70
CA GLY A 675 26.96 9.17 -22.44
C GLY A 675 26.80 7.96 -23.36
N CYS A 676 25.59 7.77 -23.90
CA CYS A 676 25.33 6.73 -24.89
C CYS A 676 25.95 7.15 -26.24
N SER A 677 26.68 6.25 -26.87
CA SER A 677 27.35 6.44 -28.17
C SER A 677 26.38 6.42 -29.35
N PHE A 678 25.14 5.96 -29.16
CA PHE A 678 24.13 5.84 -30.20
C PHE A 678 23.13 6.99 -30.13
N ASP A 679 22.83 7.63 -31.26
CA ASP A 679 21.84 8.71 -31.34
C ASP A 679 20.41 8.23 -31.11
N THR A 680 20.15 6.95 -31.29
CA THR A 680 18.83 6.35 -31.13
C THR A 680 18.95 4.95 -30.57
N LEU A 681 18.14 4.65 -29.56
CA LEU A 681 17.97 3.33 -29.00
C LEU A 681 16.57 2.82 -29.29
N TYR A 682 16.47 1.50 -29.41
CA TYR A 682 15.25 0.77 -29.68
C TYR A 682 14.91 -0.12 -28.50
N THR A 683 13.62 -0.31 -28.28
CA THR A 683 13.10 -1.20 -27.26
C THR A 683 11.84 -1.91 -27.75
N TRP A 684 11.55 -3.06 -27.15
CA TRP A 684 10.37 -3.87 -27.46
C TRP A 684 9.49 -4.01 -26.24
N ARG A 685 8.19 -3.94 -26.50
CA ARG A 685 7.15 -4.09 -25.51
C ARG A 685 6.12 -5.10 -26.00
N GLY A 686 5.63 -5.91 -25.08
CA GLY A 686 4.61 -6.91 -25.34
C GLY A 686 3.76 -7.07 -24.10
N ALA A 687 2.44 -7.10 -24.28
CA ALA A 687 1.50 -7.16 -23.16
C ALA A 687 1.79 -8.36 -22.26
N GLY A 688 1.98 -8.12 -20.95
CA GLY A 688 2.25 -9.15 -19.96
C GLY A 688 3.72 -9.58 -19.83
N VAL A 689 4.65 -8.99 -20.59
CA VAL A 689 6.09 -9.33 -20.56
C VAL A 689 6.88 -8.25 -19.83
N GLY A 690 7.49 -8.60 -18.69
CA GLY A 690 8.35 -7.72 -17.91
C GLY A 690 9.64 -7.33 -18.63
N VAL A 691 10.25 -6.23 -18.18
CA VAL A 691 11.44 -5.65 -18.80
C VAL A 691 12.56 -5.54 -17.78
N GLU A 692 13.59 -6.33 -17.97
CA GLU A 692 14.86 -6.16 -17.26
C GLU A 692 15.68 -5.10 -17.97
N SER A 693 16.18 -4.11 -17.23
CA SER A 693 17.04 -3.07 -17.77
C SER A 693 18.34 -2.97 -16.98
N THR A 694 19.45 -2.78 -17.67
CA THR A 694 20.77 -2.58 -17.06
C THR A 694 21.50 -1.41 -17.69
N TRP A 695 22.35 -0.77 -16.88
CA TRP A 695 23.37 0.17 -17.34
C TRP A 695 24.69 -0.62 -17.41
N TYR A 696 25.34 -0.71 -18.56
CA TYR A 696 26.70 -1.26 -18.65
C TYR A 696 27.72 -0.17 -18.94
N ASN A 697 29.00 -0.48 -18.76
CA ASN A 697 30.12 0.39 -19.11
C ASN A 697 30.80 -0.22 -20.36
N PRO A 698 31.24 0.55 -21.36
CA PRO A 698 31.39 2.00 -21.42
C PRO A 698 30.11 2.81 -21.67
N GLU A 699 29.04 2.17 -22.14
CA GLU A 699 27.85 2.84 -22.68
C GLU A 699 26.68 2.79 -21.68
N LYS A 700 26.38 3.91 -21.01
CA LYS A 700 25.49 3.88 -19.84
C LYS A 700 23.99 3.89 -20.27
N ARG A 701 23.42 2.68 -20.42
CA ARG A 701 21.99 2.28 -20.67
C ARG A 701 21.68 1.84 -22.08
N ASN A 702 21.71 0.53 -22.30
CA ASN A 702 21.65 -0.08 -23.64
C ASN A 702 21.49 -1.60 -23.59
N GLN A 703 21.03 -2.17 -22.46
CA GLN A 703 20.47 -3.52 -22.46
C GLN A 703 19.08 -3.53 -21.85
N GLU A 704 18.15 -4.09 -22.62
CA GLU A 704 16.86 -4.51 -22.13
C GLU A 704 16.64 -5.96 -22.52
N THR A 705 16.16 -6.75 -21.56
CA THR A 705 15.75 -8.14 -21.79
C THR A 705 14.27 -8.26 -21.49
N GLN A 706 13.50 -8.69 -22.49
CA GLN A 706 12.07 -8.97 -22.32
C GLN A 706 11.90 -10.37 -21.71
N VAL A 707 11.35 -10.42 -20.51
CA VAL A 707 11.20 -11.66 -19.73
C VAL A 707 9.75 -11.87 -19.35
N PHE A 708 9.26 -13.10 -19.44
CA PHE A 708 7.98 -13.47 -18.87
C PHE A 708 8.22 -14.41 -17.69
N THR A 709 7.83 -13.97 -16.49
CA THR A 709 7.82 -14.84 -15.31
C THR A 709 6.53 -15.66 -15.32
N VAL A 710 6.68 -16.97 -15.49
CA VAL A 710 5.62 -17.93 -15.30
C VAL A 710 5.38 -18.09 -13.81
N GLU A 711 4.11 -18.04 -13.43
CA GLU A 711 3.62 -18.31 -12.08
C GLU A 711 2.53 -19.36 -12.24
N LEU A 712 2.68 -20.50 -11.57
CA LEU A 712 1.71 -21.59 -11.63
C LEU A 712 1.40 -22.10 -10.23
N HIS A 713 0.16 -21.83 -9.79
CA HIS A 713 -0.38 -22.37 -8.56
C HIS A 713 -0.83 -23.83 -8.72
N THR A 714 -0.52 -24.69 -7.74
CA THR A 714 -0.81 -26.12 -7.80
C THR A 714 -0.82 -26.77 -6.40
N LYS A 715 -1.64 -27.80 -6.22
CA LYS A 715 -1.60 -28.68 -5.03
C LYS A 715 -0.71 -29.92 -5.23
N HIS A 716 -0.20 -30.12 -6.44
CA HIS A 716 0.70 -31.23 -6.75
C HIS A 716 2.14 -30.83 -6.44
N GLY A 717 2.89 -31.72 -5.78
CA GLY A 717 4.32 -31.53 -5.50
C GLY A 717 5.19 -31.74 -6.74
N TYR A 718 5.06 -30.89 -7.75
CA TYR A 718 6.06 -30.80 -8.81
C TYR A 718 7.26 -30.00 -8.33
N ASP A 719 8.46 -30.47 -8.64
CA ASP A 719 9.73 -29.85 -8.27
C ASP A 719 10.73 -29.82 -9.44
N GLN A 720 10.31 -30.29 -10.61
CA GLN A 720 11.09 -30.26 -11.84
C GLN A 720 10.26 -29.77 -13.03
N ILE A 721 10.93 -29.09 -13.96
CA ILE A 721 10.36 -28.72 -15.26
C ILE A 721 11.30 -29.14 -16.39
N GLN A 722 10.74 -29.74 -17.44
CA GLN A 722 11.48 -30.15 -18.63
C GLN A 722 10.98 -29.35 -19.84
N PRO A 723 11.85 -28.59 -20.54
CA PRO A 723 11.47 -27.95 -21.80
C PRO A 723 11.21 -29.00 -22.87
N VAL A 724 10.19 -28.77 -23.70
CA VAL A 724 9.80 -29.69 -24.79
C VAL A 724 10.09 -29.04 -26.13
N GLY A 725 11.12 -29.57 -26.81
CA GLY A 725 11.61 -29.08 -28.11
C GLY A 725 12.84 -28.19 -27.98
N GLU A 726 13.57 -28.04 -29.08
CA GLU A 726 14.73 -27.15 -29.15
C GLU A 726 14.28 -25.71 -29.42
N VAL A 727 14.93 -24.76 -28.75
CA VAL A 727 14.66 -23.33 -28.85
C VAL A 727 16.00 -22.63 -29.02
N PRO A 728 16.16 -21.73 -30.02
CA PRO A 728 17.44 -21.08 -30.26
C PRO A 728 17.81 -20.17 -29.08
N ALA A 729 19.06 -20.26 -28.62
CA ALA A 729 19.57 -19.32 -27.62
C ALA A 729 19.57 -17.88 -28.17
N PRO A 730 19.31 -16.86 -27.33
CA PRO A 730 19.06 -16.92 -25.90
C PRO A 730 17.56 -17.05 -25.54
N LEU A 731 16.70 -17.48 -26.47
CA LEU A 731 15.28 -17.70 -26.21
C LEU A 731 15.04 -18.98 -25.40
N GLY A 732 13.85 -19.10 -24.81
CA GLY A 732 13.49 -20.25 -24.00
C GLY A 732 13.60 -19.98 -22.50
N TRP A 733 13.73 -21.05 -21.72
CA TRP A 733 13.79 -20.99 -20.25
C TRP A 733 15.19 -20.62 -19.75
N THR A 734 15.26 -19.86 -18.66
CA THR A 734 16.50 -19.44 -17.99
C THR A 734 17.24 -20.55 -17.24
N GLY A 735 16.64 -21.73 -17.08
CA GLY A 735 17.25 -22.89 -16.41
C GLY A 735 16.97 -22.99 -14.91
N PHE A 736 16.16 -22.09 -14.33
CA PHE A 736 15.81 -22.09 -12.92
C PHE A 736 14.32 -22.31 -12.66
N LEU A 737 14.01 -23.12 -11.64
CA LEU A 737 12.68 -23.28 -11.08
C LEU A 737 12.73 -22.92 -9.60
N PHE A 738 11.80 -22.09 -9.15
CA PHE A 738 11.62 -21.73 -7.75
C PHE A 738 10.24 -22.18 -7.28
N VAL A 739 10.16 -22.54 -6.01
CA VAL A 739 8.95 -23.04 -5.38
C VAL A 739 8.69 -22.24 -4.11
N ASP A 740 7.47 -21.76 -4.01
CA ASP A 740 6.87 -21.04 -2.89
C ASP A 740 5.87 -22.01 -2.23
N GLN A 741 5.98 -22.21 -0.91
CA GLN A 741 5.16 -23.13 -0.13
C GLN A 741 4.11 -22.37 0.67
N HIS A 742 2.85 -22.49 0.28
CA HIS A 742 1.75 -21.78 0.91
C HIS A 742 1.35 -22.47 2.22
N VAL A 743 0.89 -21.69 3.20
CA VAL A 743 0.42 -22.19 4.50
C VAL A 743 -0.72 -23.22 4.37
N ASP A 744 -1.54 -23.13 3.32
CA ASP A 744 -2.63 -24.07 3.02
C ASP A 744 -2.15 -25.41 2.40
N GLY A 745 -0.83 -25.58 2.25
CA GLY A 745 -0.18 -26.75 1.65
C GLY A 745 -0.14 -26.74 0.12
N SER A 746 -0.69 -25.70 -0.53
CA SER A 746 -0.50 -25.48 -1.96
C SER A 746 0.88 -24.90 -2.27
N ARG A 747 1.23 -24.81 -3.55
CA ARG A 747 2.53 -24.33 -4.02
C ARG A 747 2.37 -23.41 -5.20
N SER A 748 3.24 -22.41 -5.30
CA SER A 748 3.42 -21.60 -6.50
C SER A 748 4.78 -21.91 -7.13
N LEU A 749 4.76 -22.29 -8.41
CA LEU A 749 5.96 -22.57 -9.19
C LEU A 749 6.32 -21.33 -10.01
N TYR A 750 7.58 -20.92 -9.96
CA TYR A 750 8.09 -19.78 -10.71
C TYR A 750 9.27 -20.16 -11.59
N TRP A 751 9.20 -19.79 -12.86
CA TRP A 751 10.35 -19.85 -13.78
C TRP A 751 10.22 -18.77 -14.84
N ARG A 752 11.33 -18.41 -15.48
CA ARG A 752 11.34 -17.30 -16.44
C ARG A 752 11.64 -17.76 -17.85
N VAL A 753 11.01 -17.11 -18.82
CA VAL A 753 11.20 -17.42 -20.23
C VAL A 753 11.41 -16.16 -21.08
N ARG A 754 12.14 -16.33 -22.17
CA ARG A 754 12.40 -15.31 -23.20
C ARG A 754 11.75 -15.71 -24.51
N PHE A 755 10.98 -14.78 -25.07
CA PHE A 755 10.30 -14.94 -26.36
C PHE A 755 10.93 -14.13 -27.48
N LEU A 756 11.72 -13.12 -27.14
CA LEU A 756 12.30 -12.16 -28.07
C LEU A 756 13.77 -11.89 -27.74
N ASP A 757 14.59 -11.81 -28.78
CA ASP A 757 15.96 -11.30 -28.71
C ASP A 757 16.08 -10.13 -29.69
N GLY A 758 16.00 -8.92 -29.15
CA GLY A 758 16.06 -7.66 -29.92
C GLY A 758 17.36 -6.90 -29.64
N GLU A 759 17.92 -6.26 -30.66
CA GLU A 759 19.13 -5.46 -30.56
C GLU A 759 18.82 -3.97 -30.41
N MET A 760 19.03 -3.42 -29.21
CA MET A 760 18.65 -2.03 -28.89
C MET A 760 19.31 -0.97 -29.78
N THR A 761 20.46 -1.22 -30.38
CA THR A 761 21.20 -0.21 -31.16
C THR A 761 20.74 -0.15 -32.61
N SER A 762 20.34 -1.29 -33.18
CA SER A 762 19.90 -1.39 -34.58
C SER A 762 18.38 -1.48 -34.74
N GLY A 763 17.65 -1.82 -33.68
CA GLY A 763 16.22 -2.06 -33.71
C GLY A 763 15.83 -3.34 -34.46
N LYS A 764 16.79 -4.24 -34.73
CA LYS A 764 16.56 -5.55 -35.37
C LYS A 764 16.16 -6.59 -34.33
N ILE A 765 15.21 -7.44 -34.71
CA ILE A 765 14.88 -8.67 -33.96
C ILE A 765 15.80 -9.78 -34.50
N LYS A 766 16.65 -10.34 -33.64
CA LYS A 766 17.57 -11.43 -33.98
C LYS A 766 16.85 -12.78 -33.98
N ALA A 767 15.98 -13.00 -32.99
CA ALA A 767 15.17 -14.20 -32.88
C ALA A 767 13.84 -13.90 -32.17
N GLN A 768 12.79 -14.67 -32.52
CA GLN A 768 11.48 -14.62 -31.86
C GLN A 768 10.85 -16.03 -31.85
N VAL A 769 10.14 -16.35 -30.78
CA VAL A 769 9.24 -17.52 -30.71
C VAL A 769 7.90 -17.12 -30.10
N ASP A 770 6.82 -17.71 -30.61
CA ASP A 770 5.46 -17.34 -30.16
C ASP A 770 4.98 -18.16 -28.95
N ARG A 771 5.59 -19.33 -28.73
CA ARG A 771 5.24 -20.22 -27.61
C ARG A 771 6.38 -21.14 -27.22
N LEU A 772 6.36 -21.54 -25.97
CA LEU A 772 7.28 -22.49 -25.34
C LEU A 772 6.48 -23.57 -24.64
N ARG A 773 6.98 -24.80 -24.62
CA ARG A 773 6.29 -25.95 -24.03
C ARG A 773 7.15 -26.58 -22.95
N PHE A 774 6.51 -26.99 -21.87
CA PHE A 774 7.14 -27.60 -20.71
C PHE A 774 6.33 -28.81 -20.24
N ARG A 775 7.02 -29.73 -19.56
CA ARG A 775 6.43 -30.81 -18.76
C ARG A 775 6.83 -30.62 -17.31
N LEU A 776 5.85 -30.70 -16.41
CA LEU A 776 6.07 -30.69 -14.96
C LEU A 776 6.30 -32.12 -14.47
N GLU A 777 7.32 -32.31 -13.65
CA GLU A 777 7.74 -33.59 -13.11
C GLU A 777 7.88 -33.51 -11.57
N LYS A 778 7.86 -34.68 -10.92
CA LYS A 778 7.88 -34.85 -9.46
C LYS A 778 9.23 -35.42 -9.03
#